data_AF-A0A953F0Q7-F1
#
_entry.id   AF-A0A953F0Q7-F1
#
_cell.length_a   1.000
_cell.length_b   1.000
_cell.length_c   1.000
_cell.angle_alpha   90.00
_cell.angle_beta   90.00
_cell.angle_gamma   90.00
#
_symmetry.space_group_name_H-M   'P 1'
#
loop_
_entity.id
_entity.type
_entity.pdbx_description
1 polymer ?
#
loop_
_entity_poly.entity_id
_entity_poly.type
_entity_poly.pdbx_seq_one_letter_code
_entity_poly.pdbx_strand_id
1 'polypeptide(L)'
;MRPSLVFQFSRSLVLLLWLLAIAIGCSRPSTNQVVATLSPAEWTISDAPERLSDLGLFQGALADQEPAAGVVAYQINSEPFYDYALSRRFIKLPPGQAAQYQAKGNLKFPLGTLVAQSLGYPTSTTPDAPIRWVETRVLALTSQGWLAIPFVWNAEQTAAEQEVVGERVSLADLVKAGVRAPATHIVPNFNDCKRCHKIANRVQPLALDAAQLNIQQSGKSQLAHWAGSGMLTGLPSGSPLPRLVDWREASGVPVADRARSWLHANCAHCHQPRGAARNSGLYLGADVAEPALYGVLKSPIAAGRGSGGHRYDITPGRPGDSILVHRIQSTEPGVMMPEYGRTLVHQEGVDLIRAWIADMASAENDPTLVGEVTELTPEQLADWVQMAETGGDSSRGEEVLHRREMQCLQCHAIQGAGGNVGPDLATLPPDTTLAHVVESLLLPSKVVNPKFAAVTVQTVDGLVLSGVKVEEGETTLLLRDPVRGDTRLSKGQIEAIEPMGSLMPVGVVSRLKKNDFADLARFVASLPRHKPDPAAGQSIVRYETLDPLPDELIELPAAQVAAFLDSAADLPWRAAFARLSGEVPARELFPLGDSPRAVARAQFETTEPGRFVLEINPGAGVTAWLNGKPVTPGEAGGVQLAPGKHALVLLIDTTAAADARIRARVAPANKSET
;
A
#
# COMPACT_ATOMS: atom_id res chain seq x y z
N MET A 1 40.29 -37.71 76.74
CA MET A 1 39.12 -37.98 75.86
C MET A 1 37.96 -37.12 76.32
N ARG A 2 37.21 -36.54 75.38
CA ARG A 2 36.18 -35.48 75.53
C ARG A 2 34.96 -35.90 76.38
N PRO A 3 34.25 -34.92 76.96
CA PRO A 3 32.86 -34.62 76.52
C PRO A 3 32.64 -33.09 76.34
N SER A 4 32.00 -32.61 75.27
CA SER A 4 30.54 -32.42 75.06
C SER A 4 29.89 -31.41 76.02
N LEU A 5 29.81 -30.14 75.60
CA LEU A 5 29.00 -29.08 76.22
C LEU A 5 28.06 -28.49 75.15
N VAL A 6 26.76 -28.59 75.42
CA VAL A 6 25.65 -28.07 74.61
C VAL A 6 25.41 -26.62 75.05
N PHE A 7 25.49 -25.67 74.11
CA PHE A 7 25.02 -24.29 74.32
C PHE A 7 23.72 -24.08 73.54
N GLN A 8 22.64 -23.81 74.28
CA GLN A 8 21.39 -23.26 73.76
C GLN A 8 21.61 -21.80 73.35
N PHE A 9 21.49 -21.49 72.06
CA PHE A 9 21.27 -20.11 71.61
C PHE A 9 19.77 -19.87 71.43
N SER A 10 19.31 -18.80 72.07
CA SER A 10 17.93 -18.33 72.13
C SER A 10 17.36 -17.98 70.74
N ARG A 11 16.21 -18.58 70.40
CA ARG A 11 15.41 -18.30 69.21
C ARG A 11 14.96 -16.83 69.09
N SER A 12 15.06 -16.04 70.17
CA SER A 12 14.60 -14.65 70.20
C SER A 12 15.58 -13.66 69.55
N LEU A 13 16.87 -13.99 69.45
CA LEU A 13 17.87 -13.07 68.85
C LEU A 13 17.87 -13.13 67.30
N VAL A 14 17.52 -14.29 66.73
CA VAL A 14 17.42 -14.49 65.28
C VAL A 14 16.16 -13.82 64.72
N LEU A 15 15.06 -13.80 65.48
CA LEU A 15 13.82 -13.10 65.10
C LEU A 15 13.96 -11.57 65.13
N LEU A 16 14.74 -11.01 66.05
CA LEU A 16 14.99 -9.56 66.10
C LEU A 16 15.90 -9.07 64.95
N LEU A 17 16.87 -9.89 64.54
CA LEU A 17 17.73 -9.59 63.38
C LEU A 17 17.00 -9.74 62.04
N TRP A 18 16.00 -10.62 61.95
CA TRP A 18 15.14 -10.73 60.77
C TRP A 18 14.13 -9.57 60.66
N LEU A 19 13.58 -9.08 61.78
CA LEU A 19 12.69 -7.92 61.77
C LEU A 19 13.42 -6.60 61.47
N LEU A 20 14.70 -6.47 61.86
CA LEU A 20 15.51 -5.30 61.49
C LEU A 20 15.96 -5.32 60.01
N ALA A 21 16.14 -6.51 59.42
CA ALA A 21 16.47 -6.66 58.00
C ALA A 21 15.27 -6.39 57.06
N ILE A 22 14.03 -6.57 57.54
CA ILE A 22 12.80 -6.23 56.79
C ILE A 22 12.51 -4.72 56.84
N ALA A 23 13.00 -3.99 57.85
CA ALA A 23 12.80 -2.55 57.97
C ALA A 23 13.83 -1.68 57.21
N ILE A 24 14.91 -2.28 56.66
CA ILE A 24 15.98 -1.56 55.93
C ILE A 24 16.07 -2.01 54.45
N GLY A 25 15.25 -2.97 54.03
CA GLY A 25 15.20 -3.45 52.65
C GLY A 25 14.05 -2.85 51.84
N CYS A 26 14.40 -1.96 50.91
CA CYS A 26 13.57 -1.44 49.81
C CYS A 26 12.59 -0.29 50.13
N SER A 27 13.12 0.87 50.54
CA SER A 27 12.65 2.11 49.91
C SER A 27 13.09 2.08 48.44
N ARG A 28 12.29 1.46 47.56
CA ARG A 28 12.40 1.74 46.12
C ARG A 28 12.21 3.25 45.97
N PRO A 29 13.10 3.98 45.29
CA PRO A 29 12.74 5.32 44.86
C PRO A 29 11.44 5.20 44.09
N SER A 30 10.44 6.02 44.41
CA SER A 30 9.22 6.12 43.61
C SER A 30 9.63 6.22 42.15
N THR A 31 9.07 5.38 41.28
CA THR A 31 9.35 5.32 39.85
C THR A 31 9.31 6.73 39.21
N ASN A 32 8.51 7.64 39.75
CA ASN A 32 8.45 9.06 39.40
C ASN A 32 9.75 9.87 39.50
N GLN A 33 10.77 9.46 40.27
CA GLN A 33 12.02 10.23 40.36
C GLN A 33 13.05 9.87 39.28
N VAL A 34 12.95 8.69 38.66
CA VAL A 34 13.88 8.29 37.57
C VAL A 34 13.40 8.81 36.21
N VAL A 35 12.08 8.99 36.02
CA VAL A 35 11.48 9.47 34.75
C VAL A 35 11.88 10.91 34.42
N ALA A 36 12.16 11.76 35.42
CA ALA A 36 12.43 13.18 35.25
C ALA A 36 13.80 13.52 34.60
N THR A 37 14.70 12.55 34.39
CA THR A 37 16.03 12.79 33.80
C THR A 37 16.16 12.38 32.34
N LEU A 38 15.30 11.49 31.83
CA LEU A 38 15.39 11.00 30.45
C LEU A 38 14.63 11.91 29.49
N SER A 39 15.30 12.29 28.40
CA SER A 39 14.65 13.03 27.33
C SER A 39 13.64 12.15 26.58
N PRO A 40 12.60 12.71 25.92
CA PRO A 40 11.67 11.92 25.13
C PRO A 40 12.33 11.07 24.03
N ALA A 41 13.54 11.44 23.59
CA ALA A 41 14.31 10.67 22.63
C ALA A 41 14.80 9.31 23.17
N GLU A 42 14.82 9.13 24.49
CA GLU A 42 15.38 7.97 25.18
C GLU A 42 14.31 7.06 25.80
N TRP A 43 13.04 7.46 25.76
CA TRP A 43 11.96 6.72 26.40
C TRP A 43 11.74 5.33 25.81
N THR A 44 11.52 4.37 26.69
CA THR A 44 10.81 3.12 26.39
C THR A 44 9.38 3.20 26.94
N ILE A 45 8.53 2.22 26.65
CA ILE A 45 7.16 2.19 27.20
C ILE A 45 7.14 2.18 28.73
N SER A 46 8.15 1.57 29.36
CA SER A 46 8.28 1.47 30.82
C SER A 46 8.86 2.73 31.48
N ASP A 47 9.54 3.55 30.69
CA ASP A 47 10.19 4.78 31.18
C ASP A 47 9.38 6.05 30.80
N ALA A 48 8.39 5.90 29.93
CA ALA A 48 7.49 6.97 29.55
C ALA A 48 6.64 7.43 30.75
N PRO A 49 6.25 8.72 30.83
CA PRO A 49 5.44 9.20 31.93
C PRO A 49 4.07 8.51 32.05
N GLU A 50 3.73 8.05 33.25
CA GLU A 50 2.45 7.38 33.55
C GLU A 50 1.26 8.33 33.52
N ARG A 51 1.47 9.65 33.65
CA ARG A 51 0.41 10.67 33.65
C ARG A 51 0.54 11.62 32.48
N LEU A 52 -0.58 11.96 31.85
CA LEU A 52 -0.63 12.92 30.74
C LEU A 52 -0.10 14.31 31.12
N SER A 53 -0.32 14.72 32.38
CA SER A 53 0.20 15.99 32.92
C SER A 53 1.72 16.11 32.84
N ASP A 54 2.42 14.99 32.94
CA ASP A 54 3.88 14.94 33.10
C ASP A 54 4.59 15.11 31.74
N LEU A 55 3.86 14.99 30.63
CA LEU A 55 4.34 15.29 29.27
C LEU A 55 4.48 16.81 29.01
N GLY A 56 3.84 17.64 29.83
CA GLY A 56 3.82 19.09 29.66
C GLY A 56 3.26 19.51 28.30
N LEU A 57 2.14 18.90 27.91
CA LEU A 57 1.39 19.24 26.69
C LEU A 57 0.39 20.37 26.92
N PHE A 58 -0.17 20.46 28.12
CA PHE A 58 -1.23 21.39 28.47
C PHE A 58 -0.86 22.27 29.66
N GLN A 59 -1.42 23.46 29.70
CA GLN A 59 -1.38 24.38 30.84
C GLN A 59 -2.78 24.55 31.43
N GLY A 60 -2.87 24.96 32.69
CA GLY A 60 -4.16 25.12 33.38
C GLY A 60 -4.83 23.79 33.69
N ALA A 61 -6.18 23.76 33.64
CA ALA A 61 -6.92 22.53 33.85
C ALA A 61 -6.80 21.62 32.62
N LEU A 62 -6.51 20.34 32.85
CA LEU A 62 -6.21 19.39 31.78
C LEU A 62 -7.35 19.30 30.76
N ALA A 63 -8.60 19.30 31.23
CA ALA A 63 -9.81 19.22 30.41
C ALA A 63 -9.96 20.36 29.39
N ASP A 64 -9.38 21.54 29.66
CA ASP A 64 -9.45 22.68 28.75
C ASP A 64 -8.58 22.45 27.50
N GLN A 65 -7.55 21.60 27.64
CA GLN A 65 -6.53 21.31 26.63
C GLN A 65 -5.89 22.56 26.02
N GLU A 66 -5.66 23.58 26.87
CA GLU A 66 -4.89 24.75 26.47
C GLU A 66 -3.43 24.35 26.24
N PRO A 67 -2.84 24.57 25.04
CA PRO A 67 -1.46 24.19 24.77
C PRO A 67 -0.49 24.89 25.74
N ALA A 68 0.43 24.13 26.33
CA ALA A 68 1.53 24.69 27.10
C ALA A 68 2.52 25.46 26.20
N ALA A 69 3.40 26.25 26.81
CA ALA A 69 4.47 26.93 26.08
C ALA A 69 5.32 25.95 25.25
N GLY A 70 5.51 26.26 23.95
CA GLY A 70 6.23 25.39 23.01
C GLY A 70 5.41 24.23 22.43
N VAL A 71 4.11 24.17 22.72
CA VAL A 71 3.16 23.19 22.15
C VAL A 71 2.27 23.91 21.14
N VAL A 72 2.11 23.33 19.96
CA VAL A 72 1.29 23.88 18.88
C VAL A 72 0.07 23.01 18.66
N ALA A 73 -1.12 23.59 18.77
CA ALA A 73 -2.34 22.95 18.30
C ALA A 73 -2.40 22.99 16.77
N TYR A 74 -2.84 21.91 16.15
CA TYR A 74 -2.91 21.82 14.69
C TYR A 74 -4.19 21.14 14.21
N GLN A 75 -4.50 21.38 12.94
CA GLN A 75 -5.64 20.81 12.24
C GLN A 75 -5.17 20.07 11.00
N ILE A 76 -6.05 19.20 10.49
CA ILE A 76 -5.87 18.47 9.24
C ILE A 76 -7.06 18.77 8.31
N ASN A 77 -6.84 18.71 7.00
CA ASN A 77 -7.90 19.01 6.02
C ASN A 77 -9.07 18.03 6.11
N SER A 78 -8.81 16.72 6.21
CA SER A 78 -9.84 15.67 6.14
C SER A 78 -9.81 14.80 7.40
N GLU A 79 -10.85 14.90 8.23
CA GLU A 79 -10.94 14.18 9.50
C GLU A 79 -11.32 12.70 9.32
N PRO A 80 -10.58 11.74 9.87
CA PRO A 80 -11.01 10.35 9.93
C PRO A 80 -12.17 10.16 10.92
N PHE A 81 -12.90 9.06 10.75
CA PHE A 81 -14.06 8.72 11.57
C PHE A 81 -13.66 7.94 12.83
N TYR A 82 -14.04 8.46 14.01
CA TYR A 82 -13.81 7.85 15.32
C TYR A 82 -15.11 7.69 16.11
N ASP A 83 -16.11 7.02 15.52
CA ASP A 83 -17.45 6.86 16.13
C ASP A 83 -18.05 8.20 16.60
N TYR A 84 -17.91 9.26 15.79
CA TYR A 84 -18.35 10.63 16.08
C TYR A 84 -17.65 11.35 17.24
N ALA A 85 -16.53 10.82 17.76
CA ALA A 85 -15.70 11.57 18.68
C ALA A 85 -15.13 12.84 18.02
N LEU A 86 -15.14 13.94 18.77
CA LEU A 86 -14.39 15.14 18.45
C LEU A 86 -12.90 14.90 18.72
N SER A 87 -12.04 15.46 17.88
CA SER A 87 -10.60 15.35 18.05
C SER A 87 -9.90 16.70 18.18
N ARG A 88 -8.91 16.77 19.08
CA ARG A 88 -7.95 17.88 19.15
C ARG A 88 -6.54 17.33 19.01
N ARG A 89 -5.66 18.06 18.31
CA ARG A 89 -4.31 17.59 18.01
C ARG A 89 -3.26 18.63 18.41
N PHE A 90 -2.16 18.12 18.92
CA PHE A 90 -1.06 18.92 19.45
C PHE A 90 0.27 18.32 19.01
N ILE A 91 1.27 19.18 18.84
CA ILE A 91 2.63 18.78 18.54
C ILE A 91 3.60 19.61 19.36
N LYS A 92 4.62 18.95 19.91
CA LYS A 92 5.70 19.56 20.68
C LYS A 92 7.02 19.12 20.07
N LEU A 93 7.74 20.07 19.46
CA LEU A 93 9.09 19.83 18.99
C LEU A 93 10.09 20.04 20.14
N PRO A 94 11.26 19.38 20.11
CA PRO A 94 12.35 19.72 21.02
C PRO A 94 12.75 21.19 20.86
N PRO A 95 13.17 21.88 21.94
CA PRO A 95 13.53 23.29 21.88
C PRO A 95 14.58 23.58 20.79
N GLY A 96 14.31 24.60 19.97
CA GLY A 96 15.21 25.04 18.90
C GLY A 96 15.32 24.11 17.68
N GLN A 97 14.56 23.01 17.65
CA GLN A 97 14.51 22.10 16.51
C GLN A 97 13.31 22.40 15.60
N ALA A 98 13.41 21.97 14.34
CA ALA A 98 12.36 22.14 13.34
C ALA A 98 12.07 20.82 12.62
N ALA A 99 10.83 20.63 12.19
CA ALA A 99 10.49 19.62 11.21
C ALA A 99 11.07 20.00 9.84
N GLN A 100 11.25 19.01 8.96
CA GLN A 100 11.67 19.19 7.58
C GLN A 100 10.52 18.81 6.64
N TYR A 101 10.24 19.68 5.68
CA TYR A 101 9.22 19.46 4.66
C TYR A 101 9.55 18.22 3.83
N GLN A 102 8.52 17.42 3.57
CA GLN A 102 8.54 16.33 2.60
C GLN A 102 7.30 16.48 1.72
N ALA A 103 7.48 16.43 0.40
CA ALA A 103 6.36 16.57 -0.53
C ALA A 103 5.37 15.39 -0.45
N LYS A 104 5.85 14.24 0.00
CA LYS A 104 5.12 12.97 0.09
C LYS A 104 5.51 12.23 1.35
N GLY A 105 4.56 11.45 1.88
CA GLY A 105 4.68 10.89 3.22
C GLY A 105 4.57 11.95 4.31
N ASN A 106 4.78 11.53 5.56
CA ASN A 106 4.81 12.44 6.70
C ASN A 106 5.96 13.44 6.58
N LEU A 107 5.85 14.61 7.23
CA LEU A 107 7.01 15.46 7.47
C LEU A 107 8.08 14.70 8.29
N LYS A 108 9.35 15.09 8.13
CA LYS A 108 10.45 14.51 8.94
C LYS A 108 10.59 15.30 10.23
N PHE A 109 10.50 14.60 11.35
CA PHE A 109 10.54 15.21 12.68
C PHE A 109 11.87 14.94 13.40
N PRO A 110 12.36 15.86 14.25
CA PRO A 110 13.53 15.66 15.10
C PRO A 110 13.24 14.67 16.24
N LEU A 111 14.26 13.92 16.68
CA LEU A 111 14.18 13.04 17.86
C LEU A 111 13.69 13.81 19.08
N GLY A 112 12.78 13.22 19.85
CA GLY A 112 12.12 13.81 21.01
C GLY A 112 10.81 14.56 20.68
N THR A 113 10.37 14.57 19.43
CA THR A 113 9.06 15.12 19.05
C THR A 113 7.92 14.35 19.71
N LEU A 114 6.94 15.06 20.27
CA LEU A 114 5.67 14.50 20.74
C LEU A 114 4.53 14.93 19.81
N VAL A 115 3.69 13.99 19.42
CA VAL A 115 2.42 14.25 18.70
C VAL A 115 1.30 13.67 19.53
N ALA A 116 0.29 14.46 19.86
CA ALA A 116 -0.84 14.04 20.66
C ALA A 116 -2.17 14.26 19.92
N GLN A 117 -3.11 13.33 20.12
CA GLN A 117 -4.49 13.44 19.69
C GLN A 117 -5.40 13.07 20.86
N SER A 118 -6.25 13.99 21.28
CA SER A 118 -7.30 13.73 22.26
C SER A 118 -8.63 13.48 21.58
N LEU A 119 -9.38 12.48 22.04
CA LEU A 119 -10.71 12.13 21.56
C LEU A 119 -11.74 12.26 22.67
N GLY A 120 -12.90 12.82 22.35
CA GLY A 120 -13.95 13.08 23.33
C GLY A 120 -15.31 13.33 22.69
N TYR A 121 -16.34 13.38 23.53
CA TYR A 121 -17.74 13.56 23.11
C TYR A 121 -18.35 14.76 23.83
N PRO A 122 -19.22 15.55 23.18
CA PRO A 122 -19.96 16.58 23.88
C PRO A 122 -20.85 15.93 24.95
N THR A 123 -20.98 16.57 26.10
CA THR A 123 -21.78 16.05 27.23
C THR A 123 -23.29 16.16 27.01
N SER A 124 -23.72 16.95 26.02
CA SER A 124 -25.11 17.04 25.58
C SER A 124 -25.18 17.52 24.12
N THR A 125 -26.39 17.65 23.55
CA THR A 125 -26.59 18.15 22.18
C THR A 125 -26.54 19.68 22.06
N THR A 126 -26.30 20.41 23.15
CA THR A 126 -26.20 21.88 23.07
C THR A 126 -24.86 22.29 22.42
N PRO A 127 -24.83 23.33 21.57
CA PRO A 127 -23.62 23.73 20.85
C PRO A 127 -22.38 23.97 21.72
N ASP A 128 -22.58 24.50 22.93
CA ASP A 128 -21.48 24.86 23.86
C ASP A 128 -21.29 23.81 24.98
N ALA A 129 -21.80 22.59 24.79
CA ALA A 129 -21.63 21.52 25.78
C ALA A 129 -20.14 21.25 26.01
N PRO A 130 -19.67 21.13 27.27
CA PRO A 130 -18.30 20.72 27.53
C PRO A 130 -18.04 19.34 26.96
N ILE A 131 -16.79 19.09 26.60
CA ILE A 131 -16.34 17.81 26.04
C ILE A 131 -15.95 16.88 27.20
N ARG A 132 -16.49 15.67 27.19
CA ARG A 132 -15.98 14.54 27.98
C ARG A 132 -14.90 13.84 27.15
N TRP A 133 -13.64 14.10 27.47
CA TRP A 133 -12.49 13.39 26.94
C TRP A 133 -12.48 11.96 27.44
N VAL A 134 -12.19 11.03 26.53
CA VAL A 134 -12.16 9.59 26.81
C VAL A 134 -10.74 9.04 26.69
N GLU A 135 -9.96 9.54 25.73
CA GLU A 135 -8.56 9.13 25.57
C GLU A 135 -7.70 10.27 25.01
N THR A 136 -6.39 10.18 25.28
CA THR A 136 -5.36 10.94 24.56
C THR A 136 -4.29 9.97 24.09
N ARG A 137 -4.06 9.94 22.78
CA ARG A 137 -3.05 9.10 22.13
C ARG A 137 -1.81 9.93 21.87
N VAL A 138 -0.67 9.53 22.42
CA VAL A 138 0.62 10.21 22.22
C VAL A 138 1.56 9.32 21.42
N LEU A 139 2.23 9.90 20.42
CA LEU A 139 3.37 9.30 19.76
C LEU A 139 4.61 10.12 20.11
N ALA A 140 5.61 9.48 20.69
CA ALA A 140 6.92 10.07 20.99
C ALA A 140 7.97 9.53 20.01
N LEU A 141 8.71 10.40 19.32
CA LEU A 141 9.78 9.98 18.43
C LEU A 141 11.07 9.72 19.22
N THR A 142 11.38 8.45 19.47
CA THR A 142 12.57 8.03 20.23
C THR A 142 13.69 7.58 19.29
N SER A 143 14.88 7.34 19.85
CA SER A 143 16.01 6.74 19.11
C SER A 143 15.70 5.35 18.54
N GLN A 144 14.68 4.66 19.07
CA GLN A 144 14.20 3.37 18.58
C GLN A 144 13.00 3.50 17.61
N GLY A 145 12.60 4.71 17.27
CA GLY A 145 11.43 5.02 16.44
C GLY A 145 10.25 5.57 17.24
N TRP A 146 9.07 5.59 16.63
CA TRP A 146 7.88 6.13 17.30
C TRP A 146 7.35 5.16 18.37
N LEU A 147 7.25 5.66 19.59
CA LEU A 147 6.65 5.01 20.74
C LEU A 147 5.21 5.49 20.94
N ALA A 148 4.24 4.57 20.96
CA ALA A 148 2.85 4.89 21.23
C ALA A 148 2.53 4.82 22.73
N ILE A 149 1.92 5.86 23.27
CA ILE A 149 1.62 6.01 24.70
C ILE A 149 0.15 6.45 24.80
N PRO A 150 -0.80 5.52 24.89
CA PRO A 150 -2.21 5.84 25.07
C PRO A 150 -2.50 6.23 26.54
N PHE A 151 -3.38 7.20 26.73
CA PHE A 151 -3.87 7.65 28.03
C PHE A 151 -5.38 7.60 28.10
N VAL A 152 -5.94 7.14 29.22
CA VAL A 152 -7.39 7.11 29.48
C VAL A 152 -7.74 8.18 30.51
N TRP A 153 -8.79 8.95 30.21
CA TRP A 153 -9.26 10.01 31.10
C TRP A 153 -10.16 9.47 32.21
N ASN A 154 -10.03 10.03 33.41
CA ASN A 154 -10.94 9.74 34.52
C ASN A 154 -12.32 10.42 34.33
N ALA A 155 -13.31 9.94 35.08
CA ALA A 155 -14.68 10.46 35.01
C ALA A 155 -14.77 11.94 35.42
N GLU A 156 -13.91 12.38 36.34
CA GLU A 156 -13.84 13.76 36.84
C GLU A 156 -13.18 14.72 35.86
N GLN A 157 -12.57 14.24 34.77
CA GLN A 157 -11.86 15.03 33.76
C GLN A 157 -10.66 15.82 34.32
N THR A 158 -10.06 15.33 35.41
CA THR A 158 -8.93 15.98 36.09
C THR A 158 -7.60 15.32 35.81
N ALA A 159 -7.59 14.06 35.36
CA ALA A 159 -6.38 13.30 35.09
C ALA A 159 -6.59 12.32 33.92
N ALA A 160 -5.48 11.96 33.28
CA ALA A 160 -5.44 10.85 32.36
C ALA A 160 -4.16 10.03 32.60
N GLU A 161 -4.32 8.71 32.68
CA GLU A 161 -3.26 7.76 33.04
C GLU A 161 -2.94 6.82 31.88
N GLN A 162 -1.68 6.43 31.77
CA GLN A 162 -1.19 5.55 30.73
C GLN A 162 -1.87 4.18 30.81
N GLU A 163 -2.39 3.70 29.68
CA GLU A 163 -3.15 2.44 29.62
C GLU A 163 -2.56 1.45 28.62
N VAL A 164 -1.90 0.40 29.09
CA VAL A 164 -1.17 -0.55 28.23
C VAL A 164 -2.07 -1.67 27.68
N VAL A 165 -3.09 -2.11 28.43
CA VAL A 165 -3.95 -3.26 28.12
C VAL A 165 -5.24 -2.90 27.38
N GLY A 166 -5.57 -1.60 27.31
CA GLY A 166 -6.76 -1.08 26.65
C GLY A 166 -7.97 -1.05 27.59
N GLU A 167 -8.96 -0.21 27.27
CA GLU A 167 -10.09 0.07 28.16
C GLU A 167 -11.41 0.21 27.37
N ARG A 168 -12.53 -0.01 28.07
CA ARG A 168 -13.89 0.17 27.53
C ARG A 168 -14.62 1.23 28.34
N VAL A 169 -14.74 2.43 27.76
CA VAL A 169 -15.42 3.55 28.40
C VAL A 169 -16.90 3.53 28.03
N SER A 170 -17.78 3.38 29.02
CA SER A 170 -19.24 3.46 28.81
C SER A 170 -19.67 4.91 28.53
N LEU A 171 -20.46 5.10 27.48
CA LEU A 171 -21.05 6.37 27.07
C LEU A 171 -22.58 6.29 26.93
N ALA A 172 -23.19 5.25 27.53
CA ALA A 172 -24.63 5.02 27.45
C ALA A 172 -25.46 6.20 27.98
N ASP A 173 -24.91 6.95 28.94
CA ASP A 173 -25.49 8.20 29.45
C ASP A 173 -25.56 9.29 28.37
N LEU A 174 -24.50 9.47 27.57
CA LEU A 174 -24.45 10.44 26.48
C LEU A 174 -25.42 10.05 25.35
N VAL A 175 -25.46 8.75 25.00
CA VAL A 175 -26.43 8.23 24.03
C VAL A 175 -27.86 8.50 24.49
N LYS A 176 -28.17 8.27 25.77
CA LYS A 176 -29.49 8.59 26.36
C LYS A 176 -29.79 10.10 26.32
N ALA A 177 -28.78 10.95 26.41
CA ALA A 177 -28.89 12.39 26.25
C ALA A 177 -29.02 12.87 24.79
N GLY A 178 -29.09 11.95 23.81
CA GLY A 178 -29.24 12.26 22.40
C GLY A 178 -27.92 12.61 21.69
N VAL A 179 -26.78 12.48 22.37
CA VAL A 179 -25.46 12.68 21.76
C VAL A 179 -25.18 11.51 20.82
N ARG A 180 -24.68 11.82 19.62
CA ARG A 180 -24.24 10.81 18.67
C ARG A 180 -22.90 10.24 19.11
N ALA A 181 -22.95 9.12 19.81
CA ALA A 181 -21.81 8.40 20.37
C ALA A 181 -22.08 6.89 20.33
N PRO A 182 -21.04 6.03 20.40
CA PRO A 182 -21.25 4.61 20.62
C PRO A 182 -21.69 4.36 22.07
N ALA A 183 -22.38 3.26 22.35
CA ALA A 183 -22.71 2.89 23.74
C ALA A 183 -21.45 2.61 24.58
N THR A 184 -20.38 2.18 23.92
CA THR A 184 -19.07 1.92 24.54
C THR A 184 -17.97 2.37 23.58
N HIS A 185 -17.09 3.24 24.04
CA HIS A 185 -15.88 3.62 23.34
C HIS A 185 -14.76 2.64 23.71
N ILE A 186 -14.01 2.16 22.71
CA ILE A 186 -12.94 1.18 22.88
C ILE A 186 -11.60 1.92 22.73
N VAL A 187 -10.86 2.01 23.83
CA VAL A 187 -9.50 2.53 23.83
C VAL A 187 -8.56 1.40 23.40
N PRO A 188 -7.80 1.55 22.30
CA PRO A 188 -6.89 0.51 21.83
C PRO A 188 -5.77 0.23 22.83
N ASN A 189 -5.37 -1.04 22.96
CA ASN A 189 -4.15 -1.37 23.70
C ASN A 189 -2.89 -1.05 22.89
N PHE A 190 -1.72 -1.14 23.53
CA PHE A 190 -0.44 -0.82 22.90
C PHE A 190 -0.13 -1.65 21.63
N ASN A 191 -0.55 -2.92 21.60
CA ASN A 191 -0.36 -3.78 20.43
C ASN A 191 -1.33 -3.43 19.29
N ASP A 192 -2.54 -2.97 19.62
CA ASP A 192 -3.55 -2.55 18.65
C ASP A 192 -3.16 -1.24 17.96
N CYS A 193 -2.45 -0.32 18.65
CA CYS A 193 -1.89 0.88 18.03
C CYS A 193 -1.05 0.54 16.78
N LYS A 194 -0.26 -0.54 16.86
CA LYS A 194 0.61 -0.98 15.75
C LYS A 194 -0.18 -1.48 14.55
N ARG A 195 -1.45 -1.87 14.67
CA ARG A 195 -2.26 -2.32 13.53
C ARG A 195 -2.47 -1.20 12.49
N CYS A 196 -2.57 0.04 12.96
CA CYS A 196 -2.75 1.24 12.12
C CYS A 196 -1.42 1.94 11.83
N HIS A 197 -0.59 2.10 12.86
CA HIS A 197 0.61 2.92 12.77
C HIS A 197 1.83 2.18 12.20
N LYS A 198 1.76 0.86 11.98
CA LYS A 198 2.89 0.09 11.42
C LYS A 198 2.88 0.11 9.88
N ILE A 199 3.76 0.91 9.30
CA ILE A 199 4.00 1.00 7.86
C ILE A 199 5.44 0.56 7.60
N ALA A 200 5.66 -0.33 6.64
CA ALA A 200 6.99 -0.90 6.35
C ALA A 200 7.70 -1.47 7.61
N ASN A 201 6.93 -2.12 8.49
CA ASN A 201 7.37 -2.61 9.79
C ASN A 201 7.83 -1.57 10.83
N ARG A 202 7.64 -0.27 10.58
CA ARG A 202 7.97 0.81 11.51
C ARG A 202 6.70 1.53 11.96
N VAL A 203 6.64 1.91 13.25
CA VAL A 203 5.56 2.77 13.76
C VAL A 203 5.77 4.18 13.21
N GLN A 204 4.72 4.80 12.67
CA GLN A 204 4.74 6.15 12.13
C GLN A 204 3.45 6.90 12.50
N PRO A 205 3.49 8.24 12.62
CA PRO A 205 2.28 9.03 12.78
C PRO A 205 1.39 8.93 11.54
N LEU A 206 0.10 9.20 11.72
CA LEU A 206 -0.87 9.30 10.64
C LEU A 206 -1.27 10.76 10.46
N ALA A 207 -1.60 11.16 9.22
CA ALA A 207 -2.09 12.50 8.87
C ALA A 207 -1.12 13.66 9.20
N LEU A 208 0.19 13.39 9.23
CA LEU A 208 1.25 14.42 9.30
C LEU A 208 1.95 14.61 7.96
N ASP A 209 1.32 14.21 6.87
CA ASP A 209 1.76 14.49 5.51
C ASP A 209 1.40 15.92 5.08
N ALA A 210 2.08 16.41 4.04
CA ALA A 210 1.87 17.76 3.53
C ALA A 210 0.42 18.00 3.06
N ALA A 211 -0.26 16.99 2.50
CA ALA A 211 -1.60 17.16 1.96
C ALA A 211 -2.65 17.35 3.07
N GLN A 212 -2.51 16.65 4.20
CA GLN A 212 -3.34 16.87 5.38
C GLN A 212 -3.03 18.19 6.10
N LEU A 213 -1.75 18.54 6.24
CA LEU A 213 -1.32 19.73 6.99
C LEU A 213 -1.43 21.05 6.19
N ASN A 214 -1.63 20.99 4.87
CA ASN A 214 -1.84 22.19 4.04
C ASN A 214 -3.29 22.72 4.14
N ILE A 215 -3.75 22.94 5.36
CA ILE A 215 -5.05 23.58 5.64
C ILE A 215 -4.90 25.10 5.64
N GLN A 216 -5.90 25.82 5.12
CA GLN A 216 -5.91 27.29 5.11
C GLN A 216 -6.45 27.84 6.43
N GLN A 217 -5.68 28.73 7.06
CA GLN A 217 -6.02 29.40 8.31
C GLN A 217 -5.67 30.89 8.19
N SER A 218 -6.67 31.76 8.33
CA SER A 218 -6.48 33.23 8.35
C SER A 218 -5.68 33.77 7.15
N GLY A 219 -5.91 33.22 5.95
CA GLY A 219 -5.28 33.67 4.70
C GLY A 219 -3.87 33.12 4.43
N LYS A 220 -3.36 32.20 5.26
CA LYS A 220 -2.12 31.45 5.01
C LYS A 220 -2.34 29.96 5.26
N SER A 221 -1.53 29.08 4.66
CA SER A 221 -1.58 27.67 5.04
C SER A 221 -0.93 27.44 6.41
N GLN A 222 -1.38 26.42 7.14
CA GLN A 222 -0.76 25.99 8.39
C GLN A 222 0.73 25.64 8.19
N LEU A 223 1.09 24.98 7.08
CA LEU A 223 2.50 24.75 6.70
C LEU A 223 3.29 26.06 6.56
N ALA A 224 2.71 27.09 5.94
CA ALA A 224 3.34 28.40 5.83
C ALA A 224 3.47 29.11 7.19
N HIS A 225 2.49 28.92 8.08
CA HIS A 225 2.58 29.41 9.46
C HIS A 225 3.72 28.73 10.22
N TRP A 226 3.84 27.40 10.12
CA TRP A 226 4.93 26.64 10.75
C TRP A 226 6.30 27.03 10.19
N ALA A 227 6.40 27.28 8.88
CA ALA A 227 7.63 27.77 8.27
C ALA A 227 8.00 29.17 8.77
N GLY A 228 7.02 30.08 8.85
CA GLY A 228 7.21 31.44 9.34
C GLY A 228 7.59 31.51 10.84
N SER A 229 7.19 30.53 11.64
CA SER A 229 7.55 30.42 13.06
C SER A 229 8.86 29.67 13.31
N GLY A 230 9.54 29.19 12.27
CA GLY A 230 10.75 28.38 12.38
C GLY A 230 10.52 26.92 12.79
N MET A 231 9.26 26.47 12.86
CA MET A 231 8.89 25.09 13.21
C MET A 231 9.04 24.13 12.02
N LEU A 232 9.05 24.64 10.79
CA LEU A 232 9.22 23.88 9.56
C LEU A 232 10.31 24.48 8.67
N THR A 233 11.17 23.63 8.13
CA THR A 233 12.24 24.00 7.18
C THR A 233 12.03 23.33 5.83
N GLY A 234 12.61 23.91 4.76
CA GLY A 234 12.58 23.31 3.42
C GLY A 234 11.24 23.39 2.69
N LEU A 235 10.28 24.20 3.16
CA LEU A 235 9.03 24.44 2.44
C LEU A 235 9.33 25.14 1.10
N PRO A 236 8.92 24.59 -0.05
CA PRO A 236 9.28 25.13 -1.36
C PRO A 236 8.55 26.45 -1.66
N SER A 237 9.26 27.34 -2.35
CA SER A 237 8.73 28.61 -2.87
C SER A 237 8.15 28.39 -4.27
N GLY A 238 6.87 28.68 -4.51
CA GLY A 238 6.35 28.86 -5.89
C GLY A 238 5.72 27.65 -6.57
N SER A 239 5.08 26.72 -5.85
CA SER A 239 4.19 25.71 -6.44
C SER A 239 3.01 25.43 -5.52
N PRO A 240 1.83 25.06 -6.05
CA PRO A 240 0.74 24.62 -5.20
C PRO A 240 1.19 23.36 -4.45
N LEU A 241 1.23 23.47 -3.12
CA LEU A 241 1.53 22.34 -2.25
C LEU A 241 0.40 21.31 -2.34
N PRO A 242 0.69 20.00 -2.20
CA PRO A 242 -0.34 18.97 -2.09
C PRO A 242 -1.39 19.34 -1.04
N ARG A 243 -2.65 18.99 -1.28
CA ARG A 243 -3.75 19.33 -0.37
C ARG A 243 -4.89 18.33 -0.52
N LEU A 244 -5.35 17.77 0.60
CA LEU A 244 -6.64 17.10 0.67
C LEU A 244 -7.75 18.14 0.86
N VAL A 245 -8.96 17.79 0.42
CA VAL A 245 -10.15 18.59 0.71
C VAL A 245 -10.81 18.11 2.00
N ASP A 246 -11.55 19.00 2.67
CA ASP A 246 -12.44 18.55 3.73
C ASP A 246 -13.60 17.76 3.10
N TRP A 247 -13.69 16.47 3.42
CA TRP A 247 -14.73 15.61 2.83
C TRP A 247 -16.15 16.07 3.20
N ARG A 248 -16.30 16.87 4.27
CA ARG A 248 -17.56 17.44 4.76
C ARG A 248 -17.98 18.71 4.00
N GLU A 249 -17.07 19.34 3.26
CA GLU A 249 -17.35 20.59 2.55
C GLU A 249 -18.29 20.34 1.36
N ALA A 250 -19.58 20.62 1.55
CA ALA A 250 -20.59 20.26 0.57
C ALA A 250 -20.63 21.16 -0.68
N SER A 251 -20.07 22.37 -0.62
CA SER A 251 -20.22 23.39 -1.67
C SER A 251 -18.92 23.64 -2.43
N GLY A 252 -18.98 23.62 -3.76
CA GLY A 252 -17.87 24.03 -4.63
C GLY A 252 -16.72 23.02 -4.77
N VAL A 253 -16.75 21.90 -4.05
CA VAL A 253 -15.74 20.83 -4.14
C VAL A 253 -16.33 19.58 -4.82
N PRO A 254 -15.69 19.03 -5.87
CA PRO A 254 -16.16 17.82 -6.54
C PRO A 254 -16.35 16.63 -5.58
N VAL A 255 -17.40 15.82 -5.84
CA VAL A 255 -17.72 14.65 -5.01
C VAL A 255 -16.57 13.64 -4.98
N ALA A 256 -15.87 13.48 -6.11
CA ALA A 256 -14.71 12.60 -6.23
C ALA A 256 -13.57 13.02 -5.30
N ASP A 257 -13.22 14.31 -5.25
CA ASP A 257 -12.13 14.80 -4.41
C ASP A 257 -12.43 14.60 -2.92
N ARG A 258 -13.69 14.82 -2.52
CA ARG A 258 -14.18 14.57 -1.16
C ARG A 258 -14.14 13.10 -0.81
N ALA A 259 -14.66 12.23 -1.69
CA ALA A 259 -14.65 10.78 -1.49
C ALA A 259 -13.22 10.23 -1.38
N ARG A 260 -12.31 10.70 -2.23
CA ARG A 260 -10.89 10.32 -2.20
C ARG A 260 -10.18 10.86 -0.96
N SER A 261 -10.53 12.04 -0.46
CA SER A 261 -10.00 12.56 0.82
C SER A 261 -10.52 11.77 2.02
N TRP A 262 -11.80 11.36 2.00
CA TRP A 262 -12.37 10.48 3.02
C TRP A 262 -11.68 9.11 3.04
N LEU A 263 -11.49 8.49 1.88
CA LEU A 263 -10.75 7.23 1.73
C LEU A 263 -9.29 7.37 2.18
N HIS A 264 -8.65 8.49 1.86
CA HIS A 264 -7.29 8.76 2.30
C HIS A 264 -7.22 8.80 3.83
N ALA A 265 -8.06 9.61 4.48
CA ALA A 265 -8.05 9.77 5.92
C ALA A 265 -8.38 8.46 6.66
N ASN A 266 -9.33 7.66 6.15
CA ASN A 266 -9.85 6.49 6.85
C ASN A 266 -9.17 5.17 6.46
N CYS A 267 -8.54 5.07 5.29
CA CYS A 267 -8.13 3.78 4.72
C CYS A 267 -6.70 3.75 4.16
N ALA A 268 -6.16 4.85 3.63
CA ALA A 268 -4.91 4.82 2.86
C ALA A 268 -3.69 4.34 3.65
N HIS A 269 -3.64 4.57 4.96
CA HIS A 269 -2.54 4.10 5.80
C HIS A 269 -2.37 2.58 5.79
N CYS A 270 -3.49 1.83 5.70
CA CYS A 270 -3.49 0.38 5.50
C CYS A 270 -3.42 0.00 4.01
N HIS A 271 -4.20 0.70 3.18
CA HIS A 271 -4.33 0.47 1.74
C HIS A 271 -3.31 1.32 0.97
N GLN A 272 -2.04 0.94 1.10
CA GLN A 272 -0.91 1.48 0.35
C GLN A 272 0.17 0.38 0.17
N PRO A 273 1.17 0.55 -0.72
CA PRO A 273 2.16 -0.49 -1.02
C PRO A 273 2.92 -1.04 0.21
N ARG A 274 3.15 -0.19 1.22
CA ARG A 274 3.86 -0.55 2.46
C ARG A 274 2.94 -0.78 3.67
N GLY A 275 1.63 -0.75 3.46
CA GLY A 275 0.62 -0.85 4.51
C GLY A 275 0.25 -2.29 4.86
N ALA A 276 -0.58 -2.43 5.89
CA ALA A 276 -1.06 -3.73 6.35
C ALA A 276 -1.93 -4.47 5.31
N ALA A 277 -2.66 -3.73 4.46
CA ALA A 277 -3.55 -4.29 3.45
C ALA A 277 -2.90 -4.38 2.06
N ARG A 278 -1.57 -4.28 1.94
CA ARG A 278 -0.85 -4.26 0.64
C ARG A 278 -1.15 -5.47 -0.25
N ASN A 279 -1.38 -6.63 0.34
CA ASN A 279 -1.69 -7.88 -0.36
C ASN A 279 -3.08 -7.88 -1.02
N SER A 280 -3.96 -6.93 -0.67
CA SER A 280 -5.24 -6.75 -1.37
C SER A 280 -5.07 -6.15 -2.77
N GLY A 281 -3.92 -5.52 -3.04
CA GLY A 281 -3.66 -4.73 -4.25
C GLY A 281 -4.53 -3.47 -4.37
N LEU A 282 -5.28 -3.12 -3.33
CA LEU A 282 -6.16 -1.95 -3.27
C LEU A 282 -5.43 -0.82 -2.54
N TYR A 283 -5.23 0.31 -3.22
CA TYR A 283 -4.51 1.48 -2.72
C TYR A 283 -5.41 2.71 -2.72
N LEU A 284 -5.66 3.28 -1.54
CA LEU A 284 -6.72 4.27 -1.31
C LEU A 284 -6.20 5.67 -0.99
N GLY A 285 -4.91 5.93 -1.22
CA GLY A 285 -4.33 7.27 -1.15
C GLY A 285 -4.95 8.18 -2.21
N ALA A 286 -5.30 9.42 -1.86
CA ALA A 286 -5.84 10.42 -2.80
C ALA A 286 -4.92 10.72 -4.00
N ASP A 287 -3.61 10.49 -3.86
CA ASP A 287 -2.58 10.65 -4.88
C ASP A 287 -2.51 9.48 -5.89
N VAL A 288 -3.19 8.36 -5.61
CA VAL A 288 -3.24 7.21 -6.53
C VAL A 288 -4.09 7.58 -7.75
N ALA A 289 -3.43 7.87 -8.87
CA ALA A 289 -4.11 8.28 -10.11
C ALA A 289 -4.83 7.11 -10.80
N GLU A 290 -4.28 5.90 -10.72
CA GLU A 290 -4.71 4.75 -11.50
C GLU A 290 -6.02 4.11 -10.96
N PRO A 291 -7.15 4.14 -11.70
CA PRO A 291 -8.43 3.60 -11.25
C PRO A 291 -8.42 2.16 -10.79
N ALA A 292 -7.72 1.26 -11.47
CA ALA A 292 -7.67 -0.12 -11.02
C ALA A 292 -6.98 -0.26 -9.66
N LEU A 293 -5.96 0.57 -9.38
CA LEU A 293 -5.25 0.52 -8.09
C LEU A 293 -6.14 0.96 -6.93
N TYR A 294 -7.02 1.95 -7.12
CA TYR A 294 -7.98 2.35 -6.08
C TYR A 294 -9.34 1.62 -6.13
N GLY A 295 -9.42 0.51 -6.89
CA GLY A 295 -10.48 -0.50 -6.76
C GLY A 295 -11.51 -0.51 -7.89
N VAL A 296 -11.41 0.39 -8.85
CA VAL A 296 -12.43 0.53 -9.89
C VAL A 296 -12.29 -0.69 -10.82
N LEU A 297 -13.31 -1.57 -10.89
CA LEU A 297 -13.39 -2.83 -11.66
C LEU A 297 -12.25 -3.81 -11.32
N LYS A 298 -11.63 -3.62 -10.16
CA LYS A 298 -10.61 -4.50 -9.66
C LYS A 298 -11.28 -5.67 -8.96
N SER A 299 -10.99 -6.89 -9.40
CA SER A 299 -11.44 -8.08 -8.69
C SER A 299 -10.77 -8.18 -7.31
N PRO A 300 -11.48 -8.67 -6.28
CA PRO A 300 -10.89 -8.83 -4.95
C PRO A 300 -9.86 -9.96 -4.95
N ILE A 301 -8.68 -9.69 -4.38
CA ILE A 301 -7.63 -10.72 -4.20
C ILE A 301 -7.79 -11.41 -2.83
N ALA A 302 -8.07 -10.62 -1.79
CA ALA A 302 -8.04 -11.06 -0.39
C ALA A 302 -9.27 -10.56 0.40
N ALA A 303 -10.46 -10.55 -0.22
CA ALA A 303 -11.68 -10.07 0.45
C ALA A 303 -12.45 -11.18 1.18
N GLY A 304 -12.36 -12.45 0.73
CA GLY A 304 -13.13 -13.56 1.29
C GLY A 304 -14.62 -13.24 1.43
N ARG A 305 -15.20 -13.52 2.60
CA ARG A 305 -16.60 -13.17 2.94
C ARG A 305 -16.88 -11.66 2.87
N GLY A 306 -15.87 -10.82 3.06
CA GLY A 306 -15.98 -9.37 2.95
C GLY A 306 -16.30 -8.87 1.54
N SER A 307 -16.25 -9.72 0.52
CA SER A 307 -16.73 -9.38 -0.83
C SER A 307 -18.25 -9.22 -0.90
N GLY A 308 -19.01 -9.83 0.01
CA GLY A 308 -20.48 -9.85 -0.07
C GLY A 308 -21.02 -10.51 -1.35
N GLY A 309 -20.20 -11.30 -2.07
CA GLY A 309 -20.56 -11.88 -3.37
C GLY A 309 -20.44 -10.91 -4.55
N HIS A 310 -20.00 -9.67 -4.32
CA HIS A 310 -19.77 -8.70 -5.39
C HIS A 310 -18.49 -9.01 -6.17
N ARG A 311 -18.49 -8.71 -7.47
CA ARG A 311 -17.39 -9.05 -8.38
C ARG A 311 -16.19 -8.11 -8.26
N TYR A 312 -16.41 -6.83 -7.95
CA TYR A 312 -15.36 -5.80 -7.98
C TYR A 312 -15.35 -4.91 -6.75
N ASP A 313 -14.15 -4.41 -6.40
CA ASP A 313 -13.94 -3.47 -5.31
C ASP A 313 -14.85 -2.24 -5.47
N ILE A 314 -14.89 -1.64 -6.67
CA ILE A 314 -15.80 -0.57 -7.07
C ILE A 314 -16.38 -0.88 -8.47
N THR A 315 -17.71 -0.88 -8.58
CA THR A 315 -18.46 -1.01 -9.84
C THR A 315 -19.02 0.38 -10.23
N PRO A 316 -18.47 1.04 -11.27
CA PRO A 316 -18.89 2.39 -11.69
C PRO A 316 -20.38 2.47 -11.97
N GLY A 317 -21.02 3.55 -11.54
CA GLY A 317 -22.46 3.77 -11.68
C GLY A 317 -23.32 2.89 -10.76
N ARG A 318 -22.77 1.81 -10.19
CA ARG A 318 -23.51 0.79 -9.42
C ARG A 318 -22.94 0.64 -8.01
N PRO A 319 -23.17 1.62 -7.11
CA PRO A 319 -22.67 1.56 -5.73
C PRO A 319 -23.20 0.35 -4.94
N GLY A 320 -24.40 -0.15 -5.28
CA GLY A 320 -24.96 -1.36 -4.66
C GLY A 320 -24.21 -2.65 -5.00
N ASP A 321 -23.45 -2.66 -6.11
CA ASP A 321 -22.69 -3.82 -6.60
C ASP A 321 -21.19 -3.72 -6.26
N SER A 322 -20.81 -2.83 -5.34
CA SER A 322 -19.42 -2.52 -5.01
C SER A 322 -19.03 -3.07 -3.65
N ILE A 323 -17.97 -3.88 -3.60
CA ILE A 323 -17.43 -4.44 -2.34
C ILE A 323 -17.08 -3.31 -1.36
N LEU A 324 -16.50 -2.21 -1.84
CA LEU A 324 -16.12 -1.09 -0.98
C LEU A 324 -17.30 -0.59 -0.15
N VAL A 325 -18.45 -0.33 -0.79
CA VAL A 325 -19.69 0.13 -0.14
C VAL A 325 -20.21 -0.93 0.83
N HIS A 326 -20.23 -2.19 0.42
CA HIS A 326 -20.64 -3.32 1.26
C HIS A 326 -19.86 -3.40 2.58
N ARG A 327 -18.54 -3.18 2.52
CA ARG A 327 -17.68 -3.28 3.71
C ARG A 327 -17.77 -2.07 4.63
N ILE A 328 -17.85 -0.85 4.10
CA ILE A 328 -17.91 0.36 4.93
C ILE A 328 -19.27 0.54 5.62
N GLN A 329 -20.34 -0.06 5.08
CA GLN A 329 -21.68 -0.04 5.70
C GLN A 329 -21.91 -1.19 6.71
N SER A 330 -20.97 -2.12 6.87
CA SER A 330 -21.08 -3.24 7.81
C SER A 330 -20.41 -2.95 9.16
N THR A 331 -20.89 -3.56 10.23
CA THR A 331 -20.21 -3.64 11.54
C THR A 331 -19.90 -5.09 11.92
N GLU A 332 -20.09 -6.04 10.99
CA GLU A 332 -19.80 -7.45 11.22
C GLU A 332 -18.28 -7.70 11.15
N PRO A 333 -17.66 -8.30 12.18
CA PRO A 333 -16.24 -8.64 12.15
C PRO A 333 -15.86 -9.50 10.94
N GLY A 334 -14.79 -9.12 10.25
CA GLY A 334 -14.32 -9.78 9.03
C GLY A 334 -15.01 -9.32 7.74
N VAL A 335 -16.12 -8.57 7.82
CA VAL A 335 -16.74 -7.87 6.69
C VAL A 335 -16.43 -6.37 6.77
N MET A 336 -16.62 -5.78 7.95
CA MET A 336 -16.49 -4.35 8.19
C MET A 336 -15.13 -3.79 7.80
N MET A 337 -15.12 -2.56 7.27
CA MET A 337 -13.92 -1.75 7.05
C MET A 337 -14.08 -0.34 7.61
N PRO A 338 -13.06 0.22 8.30
CA PRO A 338 -11.87 -0.46 8.81
C PRO A 338 -12.20 -1.60 9.79
N GLU A 339 -11.31 -2.59 9.92
CA GLU A 339 -11.51 -3.78 10.78
C GLU A 339 -11.42 -3.48 12.29
N TYR A 340 -10.95 -2.29 12.64
CA TYR A 340 -10.76 -1.84 14.01
C TYR A 340 -10.92 -0.30 14.07
N GLY A 341 -11.05 0.25 15.28
CA GLY A 341 -11.11 1.70 15.50
C GLY A 341 -12.48 2.35 15.26
N ARG A 342 -13.50 1.55 14.94
CA ARG A 342 -14.91 1.97 14.93
C ARG A 342 -15.83 0.85 15.40
N THR A 343 -16.99 1.24 15.90
CA THR A 343 -18.10 0.35 16.29
C THR A 343 -19.41 0.73 15.61
N LEU A 344 -19.49 1.94 15.05
CA LEU A 344 -20.63 2.45 14.31
C LEU A 344 -20.36 2.47 12.80
N VAL A 345 -21.44 2.57 12.02
CA VAL A 345 -21.37 2.91 10.59
C VAL A 345 -21.28 4.43 10.45
N HIS A 346 -20.33 4.91 9.65
CA HIS A 346 -20.23 6.32 9.30
C HIS A 346 -21.14 6.63 8.12
N GLN A 347 -22.42 6.94 8.39
CA GLN A 347 -23.44 7.08 7.35
C GLN A 347 -23.06 8.14 6.30
N GLU A 348 -22.51 9.27 6.72
CA GLU A 348 -22.10 10.36 5.83
C GLU A 348 -20.97 9.93 4.88
N GLY A 349 -20.02 9.13 5.38
CA GLY A 349 -18.96 8.55 4.55
C GLY A 349 -19.52 7.53 3.56
N VAL A 350 -20.43 6.66 4.01
CA VAL A 350 -21.12 5.71 3.13
C VAL A 350 -21.85 6.44 2.01
N ASP A 351 -22.64 7.46 2.34
CA ASP A 351 -23.41 8.23 1.38
C ASP A 351 -22.50 8.97 0.38
N LEU A 352 -21.40 9.54 0.86
CA LEU A 352 -20.38 10.19 0.01
C LEU A 352 -19.75 9.20 -0.98
N ILE A 353 -19.33 8.02 -0.52
CA ILE A 353 -18.74 7.00 -1.40
C ILE A 353 -19.78 6.47 -2.40
N ARG A 354 -21.03 6.26 -1.97
CA ARG A 354 -22.12 5.86 -2.87
C ARG A 354 -22.37 6.90 -3.95
N ALA A 355 -22.42 8.18 -3.59
CA ALA A 355 -22.60 9.29 -4.53
C ALA A 355 -21.45 9.38 -5.53
N TRP A 356 -20.20 9.27 -5.06
CA TRP A 356 -19.03 9.24 -5.92
C TRP A 356 -19.06 8.09 -6.92
N ILE A 357 -19.39 6.87 -6.48
CA ILE A 357 -19.46 5.71 -7.37
C ILE A 357 -20.60 5.85 -8.38
N ALA A 358 -21.76 6.39 -7.96
CA ALA A 358 -22.89 6.65 -8.86
C ALA A 358 -22.55 7.68 -9.96
N ASP A 359 -21.70 8.66 -9.65
CA ASP A 359 -21.24 9.70 -10.59
C ASP A 359 -20.14 9.22 -11.56
N MET A 360 -19.57 8.03 -11.33
CA MET A 360 -18.55 7.49 -12.23
C MET A 360 -19.12 7.14 -13.61
N ALA A 361 -18.31 7.37 -14.64
CA ALA A 361 -18.59 6.90 -15.99
C ALA A 361 -18.71 5.36 -16.02
N SER A 362 -19.80 4.89 -16.60
CA SER A 362 -20.15 3.50 -16.84
C SER A 362 -20.66 3.39 -18.28
N ALA A 363 -20.75 2.19 -18.84
CA ALA A 363 -21.30 2.06 -20.19
C ALA A 363 -22.78 2.47 -20.30
N GLU A 364 -23.49 2.55 -19.17
CA GLU A 364 -24.88 3.04 -19.13
C GLU A 364 -24.95 4.56 -19.34
N ASN A 365 -23.94 5.33 -18.90
CA ASN A 365 -23.92 6.79 -19.00
C ASN A 365 -22.82 7.34 -19.93
N ASP A 366 -21.95 6.48 -20.47
CA ASP A 366 -20.91 6.82 -21.44
C ASP A 366 -20.85 5.75 -22.56
N PRO A 367 -21.47 6.01 -23.72
CA PRO A 367 -21.54 5.06 -24.84
C PRO A 367 -20.19 4.87 -25.56
N THR A 368 -19.16 5.63 -25.19
CA THR A 368 -17.81 5.48 -25.73
C THR A 368 -17.01 4.39 -25.03
N LEU A 369 -17.49 3.85 -23.91
CA LEU A 369 -16.91 2.68 -23.24
C LEU A 369 -17.41 1.38 -23.90
N VAL A 370 -16.62 0.31 -23.80
CA VAL A 370 -17.02 -1.02 -24.29
C VAL A 370 -18.24 -1.55 -23.53
N GLY A 371 -18.25 -1.41 -22.20
CA GLY A 371 -19.28 -1.96 -21.33
C GLY A 371 -19.14 -3.45 -21.06
N GLU A 372 -19.97 -3.95 -20.15
CA GLU A 372 -20.04 -5.38 -19.85
C GLU A 372 -20.77 -6.08 -20.99
N VAL A 373 -20.06 -6.97 -21.69
CA VAL A 373 -20.62 -7.78 -22.77
C VAL A 373 -20.72 -9.21 -22.26
N THR A 374 -21.94 -9.74 -22.19
CA THR A 374 -22.21 -11.12 -21.74
C THR A 374 -22.58 -12.04 -22.88
N GLU A 375 -23.11 -11.48 -23.97
CA GLU A 375 -23.45 -12.19 -25.21
C GLU A 375 -23.17 -11.29 -26.43
N LEU A 376 -22.92 -11.91 -27.59
CA LEU A 376 -22.70 -11.22 -28.86
C LEU A 376 -23.45 -11.96 -29.97
N THR A 377 -24.26 -11.21 -30.72
CA THR A 377 -24.80 -11.65 -32.01
C THR A 377 -23.70 -11.62 -33.09
N PRO A 378 -23.84 -12.40 -34.19
CA PRO A 378 -22.91 -12.32 -35.32
C PRO A 378 -22.75 -10.92 -35.88
N GLU A 379 -23.83 -10.14 -35.94
CA GLU A 379 -23.83 -8.76 -36.42
C GLU A 379 -23.02 -7.84 -35.49
N GLN A 380 -23.26 -7.93 -34.17
CA GLN A 380 -22.50 -7.15 -33.20
C GLN A 380 -21.01 -7.51 -33.21
N LEU A 381 -20.67 -8.80 -33.37
CA LEU A 381 -19.28 -9.23 -33.51
C LEU A 381 -18.66 -8.62 -34.78
N ALA A 382 -19.38 -8.63 -35.90
CA ALA A 382 -18.91 -8.02 -37.15
C ALA A 382 -18.65 -6.51 -36.99
N ASP A 383 -19.50 -5.78 -36.27
CA ASP A 383 -19.30 -4.35 -35.99
C ASP A 383 -18.01 -4.08 -35.20
N TRP A 384 -17.75 -4.86 -34.15
CA TRP A 384 -16.52 -4.74 -33.36
C TRP A 384 -15.27 -5.10 -34.18
N VAL A 385 -15.36 -6.14 -35.02
CA VAL A 385 -14.29 -6.52 -35.94
C VAL A 385 -14.01 -5.39 -36.91
N GLN A 386 -15.04 -4.86 -37.58
CA GLN A 386 -14.88 -3.76 -38.52
C GLN A 386 -14.24 -2.52 -37.87
N MET A 387 -14.62 -2.21 -36.63
CA MET A 387 -14.01 -1.12 -35.86
C MET A 387 -12.51 -1.35 -35.62
N ALA A 388 -12.11 -2.56 -35.21
CA ALA A 388 -10.71 -2.92 -35.02
C ALA A 388 -9.91 -2.97 -36.34
N GLU A 389 -10.54 -3.39 -37.44
CA GLU A 389 -9.90 -3.43 -38.77
C GLU A 389 -9.63 -2.04 -39.34
N THR A 390 -10.61 -1.13 -39.22
CA THR A 390 -10.58 0.18 -39.90
C THR A 390 -10.05 1.32 -39.03
N GLY A 391 -10.26 1.25 -37.72
CA GLY A 391 -9.88 2.30 -36.78
C GLY A 391 -8.76 1.93 -35.80
N GLY A 392 -8.42 0.64 -35.69
CA GLY A 392 -7.42 0.16 -34.73
C GLY A 392 -5.97 0.46 -35.13
N ASP A 393 -5.18 0.90 -34.17
CA ASP A 393 -3.75 1.16 -34.26
C ASP A 393 -2.96 0.19 -33.37
N SER A 394 -2.08 -0.58 -34.00
CA SER A 394 -1.28 -1.59 -33.32
C SER A 394 -0.31 -1.03 -32.29
N SER A 395 0.25 0.17 -32.50
CA SER A 395 1.19 0.78 -31.56
C SER A 395 0.46 1.25 -30.31
N ARG A 396 -0.70 1.90 -30.46
CA ARG A 396 -1.53 2.28 -29.30
C ARG A 396 -2.08 1.06 -28.58
N GLY A 397 -2.40 -0.01 -29.31
CA GLY A 397 -2.88 -1.27 -28.74
C GLY A 397 -1.86 -1.96 -27.84
N GLU A 398 -0.58 -1.91 -28.19
CA GLU A 398 0.50 -2.35 -27.30
C GLU A 398 0.55 -1.53 -26.02
N GLU A 399 0.35 -0.21 -26.10
CA GLU A 399 0.31 0.64 -24.90
C GLU A 399 -0.86 0.29 -23.99
N VAL A 400 -2.03 -0.01 -24.56
CA VAL A 400 -3.20 -0.50 -23.82
C VAL A 400 -2.89 -1.82 -23.13
N LEU A 401 -2.19 -2.75 -23.77
CA LEU A 401 -1.81 -4.03 -23.16
C LEU A 401 -0.82 -3.88 -22.00
N HIS A 402 0.06 -2.87 -22.07
CA HIS A 402 1.02 -2.51 -21.01
C HIS A 402 0.43 -1.64 -19.88
N ARG A 403 -0.84 -1.22 -19.98
CA ARG A 403 -1.51 -0.50 -18.90
C ARG A 403 -1.62 -1.41 -17.68
N ARG A 404 -1.12 -0.93 -16.52
CA ARG A 404 -1.03 -1.72 -15.28
C ARG A 404 -2.42 -2.18 -14.82
N GLU A 405 -3.43 -1.35 -15.06
CA GLU A 405 -4.84 -1.59 -14.78
C GLU A 405 -5.43 -2.76 -15.57
N MET A 406 -4.88 -3.08 -16.73
CA MET A 406 -5.37 -4.18 -17.56
C MET A 406 -4.88 -5.54 -17.06
N GLN A 407 -3.75 -5.57 -16.34
CA GLN A 407 -3.10 -6.79 -15.82
C GLN A 407 -2.84 -7.89 -16.87
N CYS A 408 -2.96 -7.59 -18.17
CA CYS A 408 -2.82 -8.57 -19.25
C CYS A 408 -1.48 -9.30 -19.18
N LEU A 409 -0.40 -8.54 -18.98
CA LEU A 409 0.97 -9.06 -18.90
C LEU A 409 1.28 -9.87 -17.63
N GLN A 410 0.41 -9.85 -16.62
CA GLN A 410 0.55 -10.75 -15.48
C GLN A 410 0.23 -12.20 -15.87
N CYS A 411 -0.67 -12.39 -16.83
CA CYS A 411 -1.12 -13.70 -17.28
C CYS A 411 -0.54 -14.10 -18.64
N HIS A 412 -0.45 -13.16 -19.57
CA HIS A 412 -0.05 -13.39 -20.96
C HIS A 412 1.35 -12.88 -21.25
N ALA A 413 2.14 -13.67 -21.97
CA ALA A 413 3.42 -13.25 -22.50
C ALA A 413 3.29 -12.75 -23.95
N ILE A 414 4.26 -11.94 -24.40
CA ILE A 414 4.53 -11.66 -25.80
C ILE A 414 5.99 -11.97 -26.05
N GLN A 415 6.28 -13.04 -26.79
CA GLN A 415 7.67 -13.51 -27.02
C GLN A 415 8.44 -13.70 -25.69
N GLY A 416 7.77 -14.24 -24.67
CA GLY A 416 8.32 -14.45 -23.32
C GLY A 416 8.25 -13.24 -22.38
N ALA A 417 7.83 -12.06 -22.87
CA ALA A 417 7.58 -10.86 -22.06
C ALA A 417 6.17 -10.90 -21.44
N GLY A 418 6.05 -11.40 -20.20
CA GLY A 418 4.78 -11.46 -19.46
C GLY A 418 4.56 -12.77 -18.69
N GLY A 419 3.34 -13.02 -18.24
CA GLY A 419 2.96 -14.23 -17.52
C GLY A 419 2.91 -15.49 -18.38
N ASN A 420 2.87 -16.65 -17.73
CA ASN A 420 2.70 -17.96 -18.37
C ASN A 420 1.45 -18.71 -17.86
N VAL A 421 0.47 -17.95 -17.36
CA VAL A 421 -0.83 -18.44 -16.92
C VAL A 421 -1.75 -18.61 -18.12
N GLY A 422 -1.81 -17.60 -18.98
CA GLY A 422 -2.43 -17.66 -20.30
C GLY A 422 -1.41 -18.00 -21.39
N PRO A 423 -1.86 -18.15 -22.65
CA PRO A 423 -0.97 -18.35 -23.79
C PRO A 423 -0.06 -17.13 -24.00
N ASP A 424 1.14 -17.40 -24.52
CA ASP A 424 1.97 -16.36 -25.14
C ASP A 424 1.25 -15.90 -26.42
N LEU A 425 0.88 -14.63 -26.44
CA LEU A 425 0.08 -14.02 -27.49
C LEU A 425 0.81 -13.99 -28.83
N ALA A 426 2.14 -14.11 -28.89
CA ALA A 426 2.88 -14.24 -30.15
C ALA A 426 2.88 -15.68 -30.70
N THR A 427 2.42 -16.66 -29.90
CA THR A 427 2.39 -18.09 -30.26
C THR A 427 1.00 -18.65 -30.54
N LEU A 428 -0.02 -17.78 -30.59
CA LEU A 428 -1.37 -18.18 -31.00
C LEU A 428 -1.35 -18.86 -32.39
N PRO A 429 -2.31 -19.76 -32.68
CA PRO A 429 -2.39 -20.43 -33.98
C PRO A 429 -2.29 -19.43 -35.16
N PRO A 430 -1.52 -19.72 -36.23
CA PRO A 430 -1.32 -18.79 -37.35
C PRO A 430 -2.61 -18.35 -38.05
N ASP A 431 -3.67 -19.14 -37.98
CA ASP A 431 -5.01 -18.90 -38.51
C ASP A 431 -5.95 -18.17 -37.54
N THR A 432 -5.45 -17.72 -36.39
CA THR A 432 -6.21 -16.91 -35.43
C THR A 432 -6.70 -15.62 -36.10
N THR A 433 -8.01 -15.51 -36.30
CA THR A 433 -8.65 -14.36 -36.94
C THR A 433 -8.85 -13.21 -35.95
N LEU A 434 -8.99 -11.98 -36.46
CA LEU A 434 -9.36 -10.83 -35.64
C LEU A 434 -10.72 -11.02 -34.96
N ALA A 435 -11.67 -11.68 -35.62
CA ALA A 435 -12.96 -12.05 -35.02
C ALA A 435 -12.79 -12.92 -33.76
N HIS A 436 -11.88 -13.91 -33.80
CA HIS A 436 -11.59 -14.73 -32.64
C HIS A 436 -10.96 -13.91 -31.50
N VAL A 437 -10.05 -12.99 -31.81
CA VAL A 437 -9.42 -12.09 -30.82
C VAL A 437 -10.47 -11.18 -30.17
N VAL A 438 -11.29 -10.51 -30.97
CA VAL A 438 -12.37 -9.62 -30.50
C VAL A 438 -13.34 -10.39 -29.60
N GLU A 439 -13.80 -11.56 -30.02
CA GLU A 439 -14.71 -12.38 -29.23
C GLU A 439 -14.07 -12.85 -27.91
N SER A 440 -12.79 -13.25 -27.94
CA SER A 440 -12.08 -13.70 -26.74
C SER A 440 -11.85 -12.56 -25.74
N LEU A 441 -11.64 -11.33 -26.21
CA LEU A 441 -11.49 -10.16 -25.34
C LEU A 441 -12.82 -9.75 -24.68
N LEU A 442 -13.93 -9.81 -25.43
CA LEU A 442 -15.26 -9.44 -24.94
C LEU A 442 -15.90 -10.55 -24.09
N LEU A 443 -15.71 -11.81 -24.47
CA LEU A 443 -16.31 -13.01 -23.90
C LEU A 443 -15.24 -14.07 -23.53
N PRO A 444 -14.35 -13.79 -22.57
CA PRO A 444 -13.18 -14.63 -22.27
C PRO A 444 -13.49 -16.03 -21.77
N SER A 445 -14.73 -16.29 -21.34
CA SER A 445 -15.20 -17.58 -20.85
C SER A 445 -15.99 -18.38 -21.89
N LYS A 446 -16.25 -17.84 -23.08
CA LYS A 446 -17.07 -18.51 -24.13
C LYS A 446 -16.36 -19.73 -24.72
N VAL A 447 -15.09 -19.57 -25.08
CA VAL A 447 -14.26 -20.65 -25.64
C VAL A 447 -12.94 -20.67 -24.87
N VAL A 448 -12.78 -21.66 -23.99
CA VAL A 448 -11.55 -21.84 -23.20
C VAL A 448 -10.80 -23.06 -23.72
N ASN A 449 -9.56 -22.86 -24.16
CA ASN A 449 -8.70 -23.97 -24.51
C ASN A 449 -8.45 -24.83 -23.24
N PRO A 450 -8.65 -26.15 -23.28
CA PRO A 450 -8.51 -27.02 -22.11
C PRO A 450 -7.17 -26.89 -21.37
N LYS A 451 -6.08 -26.54 -22.09
CA LYS A 451 -4.75 -26.29 -21.50
C LYS A 451 -4.73 -25.12 -20.51
N PHE A 452 -5.65 -24.17 -20.67
CA PHE A 452 -5.77 -22.98 -19.85
C PHE A 452 -7.06 -22.97 -19.01
N ALA A 453 -7.77 -24.10 -18.95
CA ALA A 453 -8.95 -24.25 -18.12
C ALA A 453 -8.57 -24.13 -16.64
N ALA A 454 -9.24 -23.22 -15.96
CA ALA A 454 -8.99 -22.89 -14.58
C ALA A 454 -9.99 -23.58 -13.64
N VAL A 455 -9.53 -23.81 -12.42
CA VAL A 455 -10.30 -24.40 -11.33
C VAL A 455 -10.12 -23.59 -10.06
N THR A 456 -11.11 -23.67 -9.19
CA THR A 456 -11.00 -23.30 -7.79
C THR A 456 -10.77 -24.56 -6.97
N VAL A 457 -9.73 -24.56 -6.12
CA VAL A 457 -9.36 -25.65 -5.24
C VAL A 457 -9.54 -25.19 -3.81
N GLN A 458 -10.43 -25.85 -3.08
CA GLN A 458 -10.55 -25.70 -1.64
C GLN A 458 -9.70 -26.78 -0.97
N THR A 459 -8.84 -26.38 -0.05
CA THR A 459 -7.98 -27.30 0.71
C THR A 459 -8.57 -27.59 2.08
N VAL A 460 -8.17 -28.72 2.67
CA VAL A 460 -8.65 -29.19 3.99
C VAL A 460 -8.32 -28.24 5.15
N ASP A 461 -7.30 -27.39 4.98
CA ASP A 461 -6.92 -26.33 5.93
C ASP A 461 -7.66 -25.01 5.68
N GLY A 462 -8.67 -25.01 4.80
CA GLY A 462 -9.55 -23.88 4.52
C GLY A 462 -8.98 -22.85 3.54
N LEU A 463 -7.88 -23.16 2.84
CA LEU A 463 -7.34 -22.30 1.80
C LEU A 463 -8.19 -22.44 0.53
N VAL A 464 -8.46 -21.33 -0.13
CA VAL A 464 -9.09 -21.32 -1.47
C VAL A 464 -8.06 -20.81 -2.47
N LEU A 465 -7.75 -21.63 -3.45
CA LEU A 465 -6.80 -21.37 -4.52
C LEU A 465 -7.53 -21.33 -5.86
N SER A 466 -7.14 -20.42 -6.74
CA SER A 466 -7.68 -20.36 -8.11
C SER A 466 -6.53 -20.36 -9.11
N GLY A 467 -6.56 -21.25 -10.10
CA GLY A 467 -5.46 -21.35 -11.05
C GLY A 467 -5.72 -22.30 -12.21
N VAL A 468 -4.79 -22.32 -13.17
CA VAL A 468 -4.81 -23.26 -14.30
C VAL A 468 -4.25 -24.61 -13.84
N LYS A 469 -4.90 -25.70 -14.24
CA LYS A 469 -4.37 -27.06 -14.04
C LYS A 469 -3.24 -27.31 -15.03
N VAL A 470 -1.99 -27.22 -14.57
CA VAL A 470 -0.81 -27.46 -15.41
C VAL A 470 -0.54 -28.96 -15.56
N GLU A 471 -0.71 -29.70 -14.47
CA GLU A 471 -0.46 -31.13 -14.40
C GLU A 471 -1.41 -31.75 -13.37
N GLU A 472 -2.02 -32.90 -13.69
CA GLU A 472 -2.81 -33.67 -12.74
C GLU A 472 -2.39 -35.14 -12.81
N GLY A 473 -1.74 -35.62 -11.74
CA GLY A 473 -1.35 -37.02 -11.58
C GLY A 473 -2.35 -37.79 -10.71
N GLU A 474 -2.00 -39.03 -10.37
CA GLU A 474 -2.84 -39.86 -9.48
C GLU A 474 -2.95 -39.28 -8.07
N THR A 475 -1.84 -38.73 -7.55
CA THR A 475 -1.74 -38.26 -6.15
C THR A 475 -1.49 -36.77 -5.99
N THR A 476 -1.20 -36.05 -7.09
CA THR A 476 -0.89 -34.62 -7.04
C THR A 476 -1.59 -33.81 -8.11
N LEU A 477 -1.78 -32.52 -7.83
CA LEU A 477 -2.26 -31.50 -8.74
C LEU A 477 -1.25 -30.33 -8.75
N LEU A 478 -0.79 -29.91 -9.92
CA LEU A 478 -0.01 -28.69 -10.11
C LEU A 478 -0.93 -27.58 -10.59
N LEU A 479 -1.14 -26.59 -9.73
CA LEU A 479 -1.97 -25.43 -10.00
C LEU A 479 -1.07 -24.21 -10.26
N ARG A 480 -1.29 -23.49 -11.36
CA ARG A 480 -0.59 -22.23 -11.66
C ARG A 480 -1.50 -21.04 -11.43
N ASP A 481 -1.08 -20.17 -10.52
CA ASP A 481 -1.78 -18.96 -10.09
C ASP A 481 -0.98 -17.72 -10.55
N PRO A 482 -1.64 -16.65 -11.06
CA PRO A 482 -0.97 -15.45 -11.56
C PRO A 482 -0.25 -14.62 -10.49
N VAL A 483 -0.55 -14.85 -9.21
CA VAL A 483 0.04 -14.16 -8.06
C VAL A 483 1.04 -15.06 -7.35
N ARG A 484 0.68 -16.31 -7.07
CA ARG A 484 1.50 -17.26 -6.28
C ARG A 484 2.46 -18.09 -7.12
N GLY A 485 2.27 -18.16 -8.43
CA GLY A 485 2.99 -19.09 -9.29
C GLY A 485 2.51 -20.52 -9.14
N ASP A 486 3.43 -21.47 -9.29
CA ASP A 486 3.13 -22.90 -9.30
C ASP A 486 3.01 -23.45 -7.87
N THR A 487 1.84 -24.00 -7.54
CA THR A 487 1.56 -24.67 -6.27
C THR A 487 1.27 -26.14 -6.54
N ARG A 488 2.08 -27.03 -5.96
CA ARG A 488 1.85 -28.48 -6.00
C ARG A 488 1.08 -28.92 -4.77
N LEU A 489 -0.12 -29.45 -4.97
CA LEU A 489 -1.00 -29.96 -3.93
C LEU A 489 -1.05 -31.49 -3.98
N SER A 490 -0.99 -32.14 -2.83
CA SER A 490 -1.40 -33.53 -2.71
C SER A 490 -2.92 -33.61 -2.79
N LYS A 491 -3.48 -34.61 -3.49
CA LYS A 491 -4.95 -34.77 -3.55
C LYS A 491 -5.58 -35.00 -2.17
N GLY A 492 -4.83 -35.50 -1.19
CA GLY A 492 -5.29 -35.61 0.20
C GLY A 492 -5.41 -34.28 0.94
N GLN A 493 -4.82 -33.19 0.42
CA GLN A 493 -4.98 -31.84 0.94
C GLN A 493 -6.19 -31.11 0.33
N ILE A 494 -6.83 -31.71 -0.67
CA ILE A 494 -7.91 -31.08 -1.43
C ILE A 494 -9.26 -31.55 -0.88
N GLU A 495 -10.07 -30.60 -0.44
CA GLU A 495 -11.44 -30.83 -0.03
C GLU A 495 -12.39 -30.81 -1.24
N ALA A 496 -12.25 -29.82 -2.13
CA ALA A 496 -13.07 -29.68 -3.33
C ALA A 496 -12.29 -29.06 -4.50
N ILE A 497 -12.68 -29.42 -5.73
CA ILE A 497 -12.23 -28.78 -6.97
C ILE A 497 -13.46 -28.43 -7.79
N GLU A 498 -13.60 -27.15 -8.12
CA GLU A 498 -14.70 -26.64 -8.92
C GLU A 498 -14.19 -26.04 -10.24
N PRO A 499 -14.82 -26.37 -11.39
CA PRO A 499 -14.50 -25.70 -12.65
C PRO A 499 -14.81 -24.20 -12.58
N MET A 500 -13.86 -23.36 -13.02
CA MET A 500 -14.02 -21.91 -13.07
C MET A 500 -14.08 -21.37 -14.51
N GLY A 501 -13.62 -22.16 -15.50
CA GLY A 501 -13.58 -21.74 -16.89
C GLY A 501 -12.27 -21.01 -17.20
N SER A 502 -12.32 -19.70 -17.43
CA SER A 502 -11.16 -18.87 -17.76
C SER A 502 -10.72 -18.05 -16.54
N LEU A 503 -9.41 -17.88 -16.34
CA LEU A 503 -8.87 -16.91 -15.37
C LEU A 503 -8.91 -15.47 -15.88
N MET A 504 -9.12 -15.27 -17.18
CA MET A 504 -9.25 -13.94 -17.73
C MET A 504 -10.59 -13.35 -17.25
N PRO A 505 -10.58 -12.23 -16.50
CA PRO A 505 -11.79 -11.73 -15.88
C PRO A 505 -12.84 -11.34 -16.91
N VAL A 506 -14.09 -11.75 -16.68
CA VAL A 506 -15.24 -11.21 -17.42
C VAL A 506 -15.24 -9.69 -17.24
N GLY A 507 -15.49 -8.94 -18.31
CA GLY A 507 -15.54 -7.48 -18.27
C GLY A 507 -14.17 -6.78 -18.16
N VAL A 508 -13.04 -7.49 -18.31
CA VAL A 508 -11.69 -6.89 -18.23
C VAL A 508 -11.49 -5.73 -19.21
N VAL A 509 -12.14 -5.75 -20.37
CA VAL A 509 -12.10 -4.66 -21.37
C VAL A 509 -13.25 -3.66 -21.27
N SER A 510 -14.21 -3.85 -20.34
CA SER A 510 -15.46 -3.07 -20.31
C SER A 510 -15.27 -1.57 -20.09
N ARG A 511 -14.10 -1.17 -19.58
CA ARG A 511 -13.71 0.23 -19.38
C ARG A 511 -12.79 0.81 -20.41
N LEU A 512 -12.33 0.01 -21.35
CA LEU A 512 -11.66 0.58 -22.49
C LEU A 512 -12.66 1.46 -23.22
N LYS A 513 -12.18 2.61 -23.69
CA LYS A 513 -12.89 3.30 -24.76
C LYS A 513 -12.94 2.35 -25.95
N LYS A 514 -14.01 2.40 -26.75
CA LYS A 514 -14.17 1.53 -27.92
C LYS A 514 -12.97 1.59 -28.87
N ASN A 515 -12.35 2.78 -29.00
CA ASN A 515 -11.11 2.95 -29.76
C ASN A 515 -9.89 2.27 -29.12
N ASP A 516 -9.71 2.36 -27.79
CA ASP A 516 -8.63 1.64 -27.10
C ASP A 516 -8.80 0.11 -27.23
N PHE A 517 -10.04 -0.37 -27.19
CA PHE A 517 -10.35 -1.78 -27.45
C PHE A 517 -10.02 -2.18 -28.89
N ALA A 518 -10.40 -1.36 -29.88
CA ALA A 518 -10.10 -1.57 -31.28
C ALA A 518 -8.58 -1.63 -31.53
N ASP A 519 -7.83 -0.70 -30.92
CA ASP A 519 -6.37 -0.66 -30.95
C ASP A 519 -5.77 -1.95 -30.35
N LEU A 520 -6.23 -2.37 -29.16
CA LEU A 520 -5.78 -3.60 -28.49
C LEU A 520 -6.05 -4.86 -29.33
N ALA A 521 -7.27 -5.01 -29.84
CA ALA A 521 -7.66 -6.15 -30.67
C ALA A 521 -6.81 -6.20 -31.95
N ARG A 522 -6.58 -5.04 -32.59
CA ARG A 522 -5.73 -4.92 -33.77
C ARG A 522 -4.29 -5.33 -33.48
N PHE A 523 -3.72 -4.87 -32.37
CA PHE A 523 -2.37 -5.24 -31.95
C PHE A 523 -2.24 -6.76 -31.79
N VAL A 524 -3.08 -7.37 -30.95
CA VAL A 524 -3.02 -8.81 -30.66
C VAL A 524 -3.21 -9.66 -31.91
N ALA A 525 -4.10 -9.26 -32.82
CA ALA A 525 -4.32 -9.95 -34.09
C ALA A 525 -3.11 -9.84 -35.04
N SER A 526 -2.40 -8.71 -35.00
CA SER A 526 -1.26 -8.40 -35.88
C SER A 526 0.09 -8.93 -35.39
N LEU A 527 0.16 -9.50 -34.18
CA LEU A 527 1.41 -9.99 -33.60
C LEU A 527 2.12 -11.00 -34.53
N PRO A 528 3.45 -10.87 -34.71
CA PRO A 528 4.21 -11.83 -35.52
C PRO A 528 4.08 -13.25 -34.95
N ARG A 529 3.59 -14.19 -35.77
CA ARG A 529 3.34 -15.60 -35.39
C ARG A 529 4.54 -16.53 -35.59
N HIS A 530 5.74 -15.96 -35.71
CA HIS A 530 6.97 -16.70 -35.98
C HIS A 530 7.99 -16.52 -34.85
N LYS A 531 8.94 -17.46 -34.76
CA LYS A 531 10.09 -17.30 -33.85
C LYS A 531 10.90 -16.06 -34.25
N PRO A 532 11.44 -15.28 -33.30
CA PRO A 532 12.35 -14.18 -33.61
C PRO A 532 13.52 -14.66 -34.47
N ASP A 533 13.97 -13.80 -35.40
CA ASP A 533 15.16 -14.08 -36.21
C ASP A 533 16.39 -14.21 -35.30
N PRO A 534 17.09 -15.36 -35.28
CA PRO A 534 18.31 -15.53 -34.49
C PRO A 534 19.39 -14.48 -34.80
N ALA A 535 19.41 -13.93 -36.02
CA ALA A 535 20.37 -12.90 -36.43
C ALA A 535 20.08 -11.51 -35.83
N ALA A 536 18.84 -11.23 -35.40
CA ALA A 536 18.47 -9.98 -34.74
C ALA A 536 18.99 -9.88 -33.29
N GLY A 537 19.50 -10.98 -32.75
CA GLY A 537 19.91 -11.09 -31.35
C GLY A 537 18.72 -11.28 -30.39
N GLN A 538 19.04 -11.50 -29.12
CA GLN A 538 18.05 -11.74 -28.08
C GLN A 538 17.82 -10.47 -27.26
N SER A 539 16.65 -9.86 -27.38
CA SER A 539 16.22 -8.79 -26.46
C SER A 539 15.98 -9.36 -25.07
N ILE A 540 16.42 -8.63 -24.05
CA ILE A 540 16.07 -8.90 -22.66
C ILE A 540 14.70 -8.26 -22.43
N VAL A 541 13.69 -9.10 -22.23
CA VAL A 541 12.29 -8.64 -22.18
C VAL A 541 11.63 -8.82 -20.81
N ARG A 542 12.32 -9.49 -19.89
CA ARG A 542 11.86 -9.71 -18.51
C ARG A 542 12.78 -8.98 -17.56
N TYR A 543 12.17 -8.10 -16.78
CA TYR A 543 12.81 -7.37 -15.70
C TYR A 543 12.04 -7.64 -14.41
N GLU A 544 12.70 -7.37 -13.31
CA GLU A 544 12.10 -7.26 -12.01
C GLU A 544 12.48 -5.90 -11.44
N THR A 545 11.56 -5.26 -10.72
CA THR A 545 11.81 -4.01 -10.01
C THR A 545 11.46 -4.16 -8.53
N LEU A 546 12.21 -3.49 -7.65
CA LEU A 546 11.92 -3.50 -6.23
C LEU A 546 10.73 -2.62 -5.90
N ASP A 547 9.66 -3.23 -5.41
CA ASP A 547 8.41 -2.54 -5.14
C ASP A 547 7.72 -3.12 -3.89
N PRO A 548 7.75 -2.41 -2.74
CA PRO A 548 8.36 -1.10 -2.54
C PRO A 548 9.90 -1.16 -2.41
N LEU A 549 10.59 -0.10 -2.82
CA LEU A 549 12.04 0.03 -2.60
C LEU A 549 12.36 0.17 -1.10
N PRO A 550 13.28 -0.60 -0.50
CA PRO A 550 13.73 -0.39 0.90
C PRO A 550 14.28 1.02 1.16
N ASP A 551 14.04 1.57 2.36
CA ASP A 551 14.53 2.92 2.73
C ASP A 551 16.06 2.99 2.71
N GLU A 552 16.73 1.90 3.09
CA GLU A 552 18.19 1.77 3.09
C GLU A 552 18.75 1.99 1.67
N LEU A 553 18.05 1.50 0.63
CA LEU A 553 18.46 1.67 -0.77
C LEU A 553 18.23 3.08 -1.32
N ILE A 554 17.29 3.83 -0.75
CA ILE A 554 17.05 5.23 -1.13
C ILE A 554 18.30 6.06 -0.82
N GLU A 555 18.85 5.88 0.38
CA GLU A 555 20.00 6.64 0.90
C GLU A 555 21.35 6.05 0.49
N LEU A 556 21.39 4.81 -0.01
CA LEU A 556 22.65 4.12 -0.30
C LEU A 556 23.40 4.77 -1.48
N PRO A 557 24.71 5.03 -1.36
CA PRO A 557 25.51 5.50 -2.49
C PRO A 557 25.39 4.57 -3.69
N ALA A 558 25.27 5.11 -4.91
CA ALA A 558 25.07 4.32 -6.13
C ALA A 558 26.07 3.17 -6.30
N ALA A 559 27.34 3.42 -5.96
CA ALA A 559 28.42 2.43 -6.04
C ALA A 559 28.23 1.20 -5.13
N GLN A 560 27.41 1.31 -4.08
CA GLN A 560 27.17 0.23 -3.11
C GLN A 560 25.87 -0.55 -3.40
N VAL A 561 25.02 -0.06 -4.30
CA VAL A 561 23.70 -0.67 -4.58
C VAL A 561 23.83 -2.10 -5.09
N ALA A 562 24.70 -2.37 -6.07
CA ALA A 562 24.86 -3.73 -6.60
C ALA A 562 25.27 -4.73 -5.51
N ALA A 563 26.25 -4.37 -4.67
CA ALA A 563 26.71 -5.22 -3.57
C ALA A 563 25.64 -5.42 -2.48
N PHE A 564 24.80 -4.41 -2.21
CA PHE A 564 23.66 -4.57 -1.31
C PHE A 564 22.66 -5.58 -1.86
N LEU A 565 22.31 -5.48 -3.15
CA LEU A 565 21.33 -6.38 -3.78
C LEU A 565 21.82 -7.84 -3.81
N ASP A 566 23.12 -8.05 -3.95
CA ASP A 566 23.72 -9.39 -3.91
C ASP A 566 23.72 -10.01 -2.51
N SER A 567 23.73 -9.19 -1.45
CA SER A 567 23.75 -9.65 -0.05
C SER A 567 22.37 -9.69 0.62
N ALA A 568 21.41 -8.92 0.11
CA ALA A 568 20.06 -8.84 0.64
C ALA A 568 19.21 -10.05 0.20
N ALA A 569 18.78 -10.85 1.18
CA ALA A 569 17.78 -11.89 0.96
C ALA A 569 16.35 -11.31 0.95
N ASP A 570 15.44 -11.99 0.25
CA ASP A 570 13.98 -11.81 0.33
C ASP A 570 13.44 -10.40 0.02
N LEU A 571 14.01 -9.75 -0.98
CA LEU A 571 13.53 -8.45 -1.45
C LEU A 571 12.21 -8.58 -2.27
N PRO A 572 11.29 -7.60 -2.16
CA PRO A 572 9.97 -7.64 -2.81
C PRO A 572 10.06 -7.25 -4.30
N TRP A 573 10.52 -8.18 -5.13
CA TRP A 573 10.61 -7.99 -6.56
C TRP A 573 9.24 -8.11 -7.24
N ARG A 574 8.93 -7.16 -8.12
CA ARG A 574 7.76 -7.14 -9.00
C ARG A 574 8.23 -7.30 -10.44
N ALA A 575 7.54 -8.12 -11.22
CA ALA A 575 7.84 -8.25 -12.64
C ALA A 575 7.56 -6.95 -13.42
N ALA A 576 8.41 -6.68 -14.40
CA ALA A 576 8.27 -5.61 -15.38
C ALA A 576 8.68 -6.16 -16.75
N PHE A 577 7.98 -5.72 -17.81
CA PHE A 577 8.13 -6.35 -19.12
C PHE A 577 8.43 -5.30 -20.19
N ALA A 578 9.32 -5.66 -21.12
CA ALA A 578 9.59 -4.85 -22.30
C ALA A 578 8.45 -4.97 -23.32
N ARG A 579 8.33 -3.95 -24.17
CA ARG A 579 7.52 -3.96 -25.38
C ARG A 579 8.09 -4.96 -26.39
N LEU A 580 7.34 -5.26 -27.46
CA LEU A 580 7.77 -6.07 -28.61
C LEU A 580 9.06 -5.52 -29.24
N SER A 581 9.28 -4.21 -29.17
CA SER A 581 10.52 -3.57 -29.64
C SER A 581 11.75 -3.87 -28.78
N GLY A 582 11.59 -4.56 -27.64
CA GLY A 582 12.64 -4.78 -26.63
C GLY A 582 12.90 -3.57 -25.74
N GLU A 583 12.21 -2.44 -25.95
CA GLU A 583 12.27 -1.29 -25.05
C GLU A 583 11.40 -1.54 -23.82
N VAL A 584 11.95 -1.35 -22.62
CA VAL A 584 11.19 -1.33 -21.37
C VAL A 584 10.88 0.12 -20.98
N PRO A 585 9.58 0.51 -20.94
CA PRO A 585 9.20 1.85 -20.50
C PRO A 585 9.68 2.12 -19.07
N ALA A 586 10.27 3.29 -18.79
CA ALA A 586 10.74 3.64 -17.45
C ALA A 586 9.65 3.46 -16.36
N ARG A 587 8.41 3.85 -16.69
CA ARG A 587 7.25 3.66 -15.82
C ARG A 587 7.03 2.21 -15.39
N GLU A 588 7.38 1.20 -16.18
CA GLU A 588 7.25 -0.22 -15.79
C GLU A 588 8.20 -0.57 -14.66
N LEU A 589 9.37 0.08 -14.63
CA LEU A 589 10.46 -0.16 -13.69
C LEU A 589 10.32 0.67 -12.41
N PHE A 590 9.43 1.66 -12.35
CA PHE A 590 9.26 2.47 -11.14
C PHE A 590 8.43 1.74 -10.08
N PRO A 591 8.84 1.82 -8.78
CA PRO A 591 8.03 1.31 -7.69
C PRO A 591 6.68 2.05 -7.63
N LEU A 592 5.71 1.47 -6.94
CA LEU A 592 4.48 2.17 -6.59
C LEU A 592 4.78 3.21 -5.51
N GLY A 593 4.30 4.43 -5.75
CA GLY A 593 4.63 5.60 -4.93
C GLY A 593 5.89 6.31 -5.43
N ASP A 594 6.43 7.21 -4.60
CA ASP A 594 7.35 8.24 -5.06
C ASP A 594 8.71 8.12 -4.42
N SER A 595 9.37 7.03 -4.76
CA SER A 595 10.79 6.91 -4.48
C SER A 595 11.56 7.77 -5.48
N PRO A 596 12.57 8.57 -5.05
CA PRO A 596 13.44 9.28 -5.98
C PRO A 596 14.29 8.33 -6.83
N ARG A 597 14.33 7.03 -6.47
CA ARG A 597 15.11 6.01 -7.17
C ARG A 597 14.26 4.79 -7.49
N ALA A 598 14.62 4.08 -8.53
CA ALA A 598 14.11 2.75 -8.82
C ALA A 598 15.29 1.80 -9.04
N VAL A 599 15.12 0.55 -8.62
CA VAL A 599 16.09 -0.52 -8.87
C VAL A 599 15.38 -1.57 -9.69
N ALA A 600 15.96 -1.88 -10.84
CA ALA A 600 15.52 -2.99 -11.66
C ALA A 600 16.65 -3.99 -11.86
N ARG A 601 16.31 -5.25 -12.09
CA ARG A 601 17.24 -6.29 -12.50
C ARG A 601 16.67 -7.13 -13.63
N ALA A 602 17.54 -7.78 -14.38
CA ALA A 602 17.17 -8.84 -15.30
C ALA A 602 18.18 -9.98 -15.18
N GLN A 603 17.67 -11.21 -15.21
CA GLN A 603 18.50 -12.42 -15.32
C GLN A 603 18.25 -13.04 -16.68
N PHE A 604 19.33 -13.37 -17.39
CA PHE A 604 19.26 -13.98 -18.72
C PHE A 604 20.40 -14.97 -18.92
N GLU A 605 20.24 -15.90 -19.84
CA GLU A 605 21.21 -16.95 -20.13
C GLU A 605 21.57 -16.93 -21.61
N THR A 606 22.86 -17.09 -21.91
CA THR A 606 23.38 -17.21 -23.27
C THR A 606 23.93 -18.62 -23.48
N THR A 607 23.55 -19.28 -24.57
CA THR A 607 24.07 -20.62 -24.91
C THR A 607 25.32 -20.55 -25.78
N GLU A 608 25.53 -19.43 -26.46
CA GLU A 608 26.67 -19.14 -27.33
C GLU A 608 27.31 -17.80 -26.94
N PRO A 609 28.61 -17.57 -27.24
CA PRO A 609 29.23 -16.27 -27.02
C PRO A 609 28.49 -15.17 -27.79
N GLY A 610 28.32 -14.01 -27.15
CA GLY A 610 27.57 -12.88 -27.72
C GLY A 610 28.09 -11.54 -27.24
N ARG A 611 27.44 -10.45 -27.65
CA ARG A 611 27.78 -9.08 -27.25
C ARG A 611 26.57 -8.43 -26.60
N PHE A 612 26.69 -8.11 -25.32
CA PHE A 612 25.67 -7.36 -24.59
C PHE A 612 25.70 -5.89 -25.02
N VAL A 613 24.53 -5.37 -25.40
CA VAL A 613 24.33 -3.98 -25.78
C VAL A 613 23.23 -3.40 -24.91
N LEU A 614 23.54 -2.27 -24.25
CA LEU A 614 22.61 -1.48 -23.47
C LEU A 614 22.44 -0.10 -24.14
N GLU A 615 21.23 0.16 -24.60
CA GLU A 615 20.82 1.39 -25.26
C GLU A 615 19.95 2.20 -24.28
N ILE A 616 20.38 3.42 -23.96
CA ILE A 616 19.67 4.36 -23.10
C ILE A 616 19.79 5.75 -23.72
N ASN A 617 18.70 6.51 -23.78
CA ASN A 617 18.75 7.89 -24.26
C ASN A 617 19.58 8.79 -23.30
N PRO A 618 20.30 9.80 -23.84
CA PRO A 618 21.10 10.70 -23.02
C PRO A 618 20.27 11.41 -21.93
N GLY A 619 20.86 11.62 -20.75
CA GLY A 619 20.22 12.34 -19.63
C GLY A 619 19.24 11.51 -18.79
N ALA A 620 19.02 10.23 -19.10
CA ALA A 620 18.04 9.37 -18.44
C ALA A 620 18.37 8.99 -16.98
N GLY A 621 19.50 9.41 -16.40
CA GLY A 621 19.82 9.16 -14.99
C GLY A 621 19.92 7.66 -14.62
N VAL A 622 20.37 6.80 -15.54
CA VAL A 622 20.49 5.35 -15.31
C VAL A 622 21.95 4.95 -15.11
N THR A 623 22.22 4.25 -14.00
CA THR A 623 23.48 3.53 -13.77
C THR A 623 23.23 2.04 -13.94
N ALA A 624 24.13 1.33 -14.64
CA ALA A 624 23.95 -0.08 -14.95
C ALA A 624 25.18 -0.92 -14.58
N TRP A 625 24.93 -2.15 -14.15
CA TRP A 625 25.95 -3.17 -13.89
C TRP A 625 25.58 -4.46 -14.58
N LEU A 626 26.56 -5.11 -15.21
CA LEU A 626 26.47 -6.45 -15.78
C LEU A 626 27.43 -7.36 -15.04
N ASN A 627 26.90 -8.40 -14.40
CA ASN A 627 27.65 -9.33 -13.55
C ASN A 627 28.49 -8.58 -12.49
N GLY A 628 27.89 -7.57 -11.86
CA GLY A 628 28.52 -6.72 -10.84
C GLY A 628 29.50 -5.66 -11.37
N LYS A 629 29.79 -5.64 -12.68
CA LYS A 629 30.71 -4.66 -13.28
C LYS A 629 29.94 -3.51 -13.93
N PRO A 630 30.33 -2.23 -13.73
CA PRO A 630 29.68 -1.10 -14.38
C PRO A 630 29.67 -1.23 -15.90
N VAL A 631 28.56 -0.84 -16.53
CA VAL A 631 28.42 -0.80 -18.00
C VAL A 631 28.12 0.63 -18.45
N THR A 632 28.81 1.08 -19.50
CA THR A 632 28.54 2.36 -20.14
C THR A 632 27.48 2.19 -21.22
N PRO A 633 26.32 2.87 -21.14
CA PRO A 633 25.31 2.81 -22.20
C PRO A 633 25.88 3.30 -23.54
N GLY A 634 25.54 2.62 -24.63
CA GLY A 634 26.00 2.99 -25.98
C GLY A 634 27.48 2.78 -26.27
N GLU A 635 28.21 2.01 -25.44
CA GLU A 635 29.61 1.67 -25.71
C GLU A 635 29.77 0.99 -27.08
N ALA A 636 30.61 1.57 -27.94
CA ALA A 636 30.82 1.11 -29.30
C ALA A 636 31.32 -0.34 -29.31
N GLY A 637 30.45 -1.25 -29.78
CA GLY A 637 30.70 -2.69 -29.80
C GLY A 637 30.10 -3.48 -28.62
N GLY A 638 29.67 -2.87 -27.52
CA GLY A 638 29.09 -3.62 -26.39
C GLY A 638 30.04 -4.59 -25.67
N VAL A 639 29.56 -5.21 -24.59
CA VAL A 639 30.35 -6.03 -23.67
C VAL A 639 30.33 -7.50 -24.10
N GLN A 640 31.50 -8.12 -24.22
CA GLN A 640 31.60 -9.55 -24.59
C GLN A 640 31.00 -10.44 -23.50
N LEU A 641 30.15 -11.38 -23.91
CA LEU A 641 29.57 -12.41 -23.05
C LEU A 641 30.10 -13.79 -23.45
N ALA A 642 30.43 -14.58 -22.44
CA ALA A 642 30.65 -16.02 -22.55
C ALA A 642 29.32 -16.75 -22.29
N PRO A 643 29.14 -17.98 -22.80
CA PRO A 643 27.97 -18.80 -22.48
C PRO A 643 27.76 -18.93 -20.97
N GLY A 644 26.51 -18.84 -20.54
CA GLY A 644 26.10 -18.98 -19.15
C GLY A 644 25.10 -17.92 -18.72
N LYS A 645 24.86 -17.89 -17.40
CA LYS A 645 23.90 -16.97 -16.77
C LYS A 645 24.55 -15.60 -16.54
N HIS A 646 23.77 -14.57 -16.75
CA HIS A 646 24.15 -13.18 -16.54
C HIS A 646 23.08 -12.42 -15.78
N ALA A 647 23.54 -11.42 -15.03
CA ALA A 647 22.69 -10.52 -14.27
C ALA A 647 22.95 -9.07 -14.69
N LEU A 648 21.88 -8.39 -15.09
CA LEU A 648 21.85 -6.95 -15.31
C LEU A 648 21.17 -6.31 -14.10
N VAL A 649 21.77 -5.26 -13.54
CA VAL A 649 21.18 -4.40 -12.52
C VAL A 649 21.15 -2.97 -13.05
N LEU A 650 20.02 -2.31 -12.88
CA LEU A 650 19.79 -0.92 -13.24
C LEU A 650 19.39 -0.15 -11.98
N LEU A 651 20.02 1.00 -11.80
CA LEU A 651 19.64 1.99 -10.81
C LEU A 651 19.23 3.26 -11.53
N ILE A 652 18.00 3.69 -11.29
CA ILE A 652 17.32 4.70 -12.08
C ILE A 652 16.97 5.87 -11.16
N ASP A 653 17.41 7.08 -11.51
CA ASP A 653 16.90 8.31 -10.90
C ASP A 653 15.52 8.63 -11.50
N THR A 654 14.47 8.37 -10.74
CA THR A 654 13.08 8.55 -11.21
C THR A 654 12.75 10.00 -11.53
N THR A 655 13.48 10.97 -10.95
CA THR A 655 13.25 12.41 -11.19
C THR A 655 13.82 12.85 -12.54
N ALA A 656 14.84 12.15 -13.04
CA ALA A 656 15.47 12.40 -14.34
C ALA A 656 15.00 11.42 -15.44
N ALA A 657 14.40 10.28 -15.07
CA ALA A 657 14.15 9.16 -15.97
C ALA A 657 12.69 9.00 -16.44
N ALA A 658 11.81 9.98 -16.24
CA ALA A 658 10.39 9.84 -16.56
C ALA A 658 10.13 9.35 -18.01
N ASP A 659 10.94 9.82 -18.97
CA ASP A 659 10.89 9.45 -20.39
C ASP A 659 12.08 8.57 -20.83
N ALA A 660 12.72 7.87 -19.88
CA ALA A 660 13.84 7.00 -20.22
C ALA A 660 13.38 5.82 -21.08
N ARG A 661 14.11 5.61 -22.19
CA ARG A 661 13.97 4.47 -23.10
C ARG A 661 15.15 3.55 -22.88
N ILE A 662 14.89 2.39 -22.29
CA ILE A 662 15.91 1.42 -21.92
C ILE A 662 15.70 0.19 -22.79
N ARG A 663 16.73 -0.22 -23.52
CA ARG A 663 16.74 -1.48 -24.28
C ARG A 663 18.03 -2.21 -24.02
N ALA A 664 17.92 -3.48 -23.60
CA ALA A 664 19.07 -4.35 -23.44
C ALA A 664 18.92 -5.59 -24.33
N ARG A 665 19.99 -5.96 -25.03
CA ARG A 665 19.99 -7.10 -25.94
C ARG A 665 21.34 -7.80 -25.98
N VAL A 666 21.33 -9.07 -26.36
CA VAL A 666 22.52 -9.85 -26.68
C VAL A 666 22.57 -10.01 -28.19
N ALA A 667 23.50 -9.32 -28.84
CA ALA A 667 23.80 -9.52 -30.25
C ALA A 667 24.64 -10.80 -30.43
N PRO A 668 24.49 -11.51 -31.56
CA PRO A 668 25.39 -12.61 -31.89
C PRO A 668 26.84 -12.11 -31.96
N ALA A 669 27.82 -12.96 -31.64
CA ALA A 669 29.20 -12.66 -32.00
C ALA A 669 29.28 -12.58 -33.54
N ASN A 670 29.80 -11.47 -34.10
CA ASN A 670 30.05 -11.40 -35.54
C ASN A 670 30.88 -12.62 -35.95
N LYS A 671 30.41 -13.40 -36.92
CA LYS A 671 31.32 -14.27 -37.68
C LYS A 671 32.35 -13.32 -38.28
N SER A 672 33.60 -13.44 -37.83
CA SER A 672 34.72 -12.64 -38.33
C SER A 672 34.67 -12.59 -39.86
N GLU A 673 34.73 -11.38 -40.43
CA GLU A 673 35.30 -11.20 -41.76
C GLU A 673 36.71 -11.80 -41.70
N THR A 674 36.84 -13.03 -42.20
CA THR A 674 38.12 -13.66 -42.54
C THR A 674 38.62 -13.11 -43.85
#